data_AF-A0A2V5RHY0-F1
#
_entry.id   AF-A0A2V5RHY0-F1
#
_cell.length_a   1.000
_cell.length_b   1.000
_cell.length_c   1.000
_cell.angle_alpha   90.00
_cell.angle_beta   90.00
_cell.angle_gamma   90.00
#
_symmetry.space_group_name_H-M   'P 1'
#
loop_
_entity.id
_entity.type
_entity.pdbx_description
1 polymer ?
#
loop_
_entity_poly.entity_id
_entity_poly.type
_entity_poly.pdbx_seq_one_letter_code
_entity_poly.pdbx_strand_id
1 'polypeptide(L)'
;MNSNPQFTLKKCQASVKAGMLRIQKRAQNTLPMFQHLILLVALIFTGWLLFKIVLFGLSLWVSPAELTIMPFDGTDAQKKQGPAILSAKLRELKTRGRTAPTGYGLLNVPLLESGPQQTEQTADKTMAELDKIQLKIKDVDVSALIRAFDALLTPARYELRGSVVELPASLSVICQLVRREKVIASWEGSGKTSPAGAAAAPGATLEDLLDQVVYQMVFDFTHNAELKNEWKISISRADSFANWQSLRAYVRGLRALRSYQESLKPADLKEASQFFETLTKTDPANPYGLYFRGLALSEDRQEAEARETFVQLKHVLQRQAEPDKWKAMLREARLNEAITTLKLYRLEEGNKAVKILENLIAELKAEPQSEVLPEERTNATEQESDAKAPRQVADAGGQAAKPLAPTLTYTTKLLTICYAQLAYTHGTILSFLRDKKKDVSLDKEVSEHATKMEDNLKLADQTFYSLEEKQWASPQEKLDVQFRIENARGYGRYRLAFFREDKQRPKANEVSPYQQACKEAISFLQTANEDRPNHYEVIQNLAMIYADKDYDDSGDSLPEAIWLFNRTKEFVPNDFYQFEQLANIHLRLMGFCSTNECRRKEIEAGMAEAKRAIELRTESASALETLALLSVNRWKLDKKDDAAATAALDAIQDAITLQPDAIFQAYMDFLECLAETRKSSPVRSNEVIARVISLARVPKLESAAKERLRAFGLAMVEKVLQDTKDLTKAENKEPNEHATQLKQQLNDLS
;
A
#
# COMPACT_ATOMS: atom_id res chain seq x y z
N MET A 1 -94.75 0.20 76.59
CA MET A 1 -93.66 0.58 75.67
C MET A 1 -92.97 1.81 76.24
N ASN A 2 -91.72 1.69 76.70
CA ASN A 2 -90.88 2.85 77.02
C ASN A 2 -89.42 2.45 76.75
N SER A 3 -89.03 2.42 75.47
CA SER A 3 -87.66 2.25 75.03
C SER A 3 -86.92 3.57 75.15
N ASN A 4 -86.08 3.64 76.17
CA ASN A 4 -85.39 4.81 76.67
C ASN A 4 -84.35 5.36 75.66
N PRO A 5 -84.46 6.62 75.20
CA PRO A 5 -83.55 7.26 74.23
C PRO A 5 -82.10 7.41 74.74
N GLN A 6 -81.83 7.13 76.03
CA GLN A 6 -80.47 7.11 76.56
C GLN A 6 -79.62 5.94 76.04
N PHE A 7 -80.22 4.88 75.49
CA PHE A 7 -79.46 3.70 75.08
C PHE A 7 -78.75 3.89 73.71
N THR A 8 -79.33 4.68 72.81
CA THR A 8 -78.73 4.99 71.48
C THR A 8 -77.59 6.00 71.57
N LEU A 9 -77.68 7.00 72.46
CA LEU A 9 -76.62 7.99 72.67
C LEU A 9 -75.35 7.35 73.25
N LYS A 10 -75.50 6.42 74.21
CA LYS A 10 -74.37 5.69 74.81
C LYS A 10 -73.63 4.80 73.80
N LYS A 11 -74.34 4.18 72.84
CA LYS A 11 -73.70 3.40 71.76
C LYS A 11 -72.90 4.27 70.78
N CYS A 12 -73.38 5.47 70.44
CA CYS A 12 -72.61 6.42 69.61
C CYS A 12 -71.35 6.93 70.32
N GLN A 13 -71.46 7.33 71.60
CA GLN A 13 -70.30 7.80 72.36
C GLN A 13 -69.25 6.69 72.57
N ALA A 14 -69.67 5.44 72.79
CA ALA A 14 -68.76 4.31 72.88
C ALA A 14 -68.04 4.03 71.55
N SER A 15 -68.73 4.16 70.41
CA SER A 15 -68.15 3.95 69.08
C SER A 15 -67.11 5.03 68.71
N VAL A 16 -67.41 6.31 68.99
CA VAL A 16 -66.46 7.42 68.76
C VAL A 16 -65.23 7.32 69.66
N LYS A 17 -65.43 6.95 70.94
CA LYS A 17 -64.33 6.77 71.89
C LYS A 17 -63.44 5.58 71.53
N ALA A 18 -64.03 4.49 71.03
CA ALA A 18 -63.28 3.35 70.48
C ALA A 18 -62.53 3.70 69.18
N GLY A 19 -63.10 4.57 68.34
CA GLY A 19 -62.45 5.11 67.14
C GLY A 19 -61.24 5.98 67.47
N MET A 20 -61.38 6.93 68.39
CA MET A 20 -60.26 7.78 68.84
C MET A 20 -59.15 6.97 69.53
N LEU A 21 -59.49 5.99 70.36
CA LEU A 21 -58.50 5.09 70.97
C LEU A 21 -57.78 4.23 69.93
N ARG A 22 -58.45 3.79 68.85
CA ARG A 22 -57.78 3.08 67.74
C ARG A 22 -56.83 4.00 66.96
N ILE A 23 -57.20 5.26 66.74
CA ILE A 23 -56.35 6.25 66.06
C ILE A 23 -55.14 6.62 66.93
N GLN A 24 -55.35 6.84 68.23
CA GLN A 24 -54.29 7.17 69.18
C GLN A 24 -53.32 5.99 69.38
N LYS A 25 -53.84 4.75 69.43
CA LYS A 25 -53.02 3.53 69.51
C LYS A 25 -52.29 3.24 68.19
N ARG A 26 -52.86 3.60 67.02
CA ARG A 26 -52.15 3.59 65.73
C ARG A 26 -51.07 4.67 65.66
N ALA A 27 -51.31 5.87 66.18
CA ALA A 27 -50.34 6.97 66.23
C ALA A 27 -49.16 6.66 67.17
N GLN A 28 -49.43 6.06 68.34
CA GLN A 28 -48.39 5.64 69.28
C GLN A 28 -47.55 4.46 68.78
N ASN A 29 -48.11 3.56 67.98
CA ASN A 29 -47.36 2.46 67.36
C ASN A 29 -46.62 2.86 66.06
N THR A 30 -47.02 3.96 65.40
CA THR A 30 -46.35 4.45 64.19
C THR A 30 -45.17 5.36 64.49
N LEU A 31 -45.18 6.08 65.62
CA LEU A 31 -44.05 6.91 66.05
C LEU A 31 -42.71 6.13 66.21
N PRO A 32 -42.64 4.97 66.89
CA PRO A 32 -41.41 4.18 66.97
C PRO A 32 -41.04 3.56 65.62
N MET A 33 -42.03 3.22 64.79
CA MET A 33 -41.78 2.73 63.42
C MET A 33 -41.14 3.81 62.54
N PHE A 34 -41.59 5.06 62.64
CA PHE A 34 -40.97 6.21 61.98
C PHE A 34 -39.57 6.51 62.52
N GLN A 35 -39.36 6.40 63.84
CA GLN A 35 -38.03 6.55 64.44
C GLN A 35 -37.07 5.44 63.96
N HIS A 36 -37.52 4.19 63.88
CA HIS A 36 -36.74 3.09 63.33
C HIS A 36 -36.46 3.26 61.83
N LEU A 37 -37.41 3.78 61.05
CA LEU A 37 -37.21 4.09 59.64
C LEU A 37 -36.17 5.21 59.46
N ILE A 38 -36.26 6.29 60.23
CA ILE A 38 -35.28 7.39 60.20
C ILE A 38 -33.90 6.88 60.60
N LEU A 39 -33.82 6.04 61.64
CA LEU A 39 -32.57 5.47 62.11
C LEU A 39 -31.96 4.48 61.10
N LEU A 40 -32.79 3.69 60.41
CA LEU A 40 -32.38 2.82 59.30
C LEU A 40 -31.85 3.65 58.13
N VAL A 41 -32.56 4.71 57.73
CA VAL A 41 -32.12 5.62 56.66
C VAL A 41 -30.81 6.32 57.03
N ALA A 42 -30.67 6.77 58.28
CA ALA A 42 -29.43 7.34 58.79
C ALA A 42 -28.29 6.31 58.78
N LEU A 43 -28.53 5.06 59.17
CA LEU A 43 -27.54 3.98 59.10
C LEU A 43 -27.12 3.66 57.67
N ILE A 44 -28.06 3.59 56.73
CA ILE A 44 -27.79 3.40 55.30
C ILE A 44 -26.94 4.56 54.77
N PHE A 45 -27.32 5.81 55.09
CA PHE A 45 -26.57 7.00 54.68
C PHE A 45 -25.16 7.03 55.28
N THR A 46 -25.04 6.71 56.57
CA THR A 46 -23.74 6.67 57.26
C THR A 46 -22.86 5.58 56.68
N GLY A 47 -23.41 4.39 56.42
CA GLY A 47 -22.71 3.29 55.76
C GLY A 47 -22.25 3.64 54.34
N TRP A 48 -23.11 4.31 53.56
CA TRP A 48 -22.76 4.82 52.24
C TRP A 48 -21.65 5.88 52.29
N LEU A 49 -21.72 6.83 53.22
CA LEU A 49 -20.71 7.87 53.40
C LEU A 49 -19.36 7.26 53.81
N LEU A 50 -19.38 6.30 54.75
CA LEU A 50 -18.17 5.58 55.19
C LEU A 50 -17.56 4.79 54.04
N PHE A 51 -18.38 4.12 53.23
CA PHE A 51 -17.93 3.46 52.01
C PHE A 51 -17.30 4.44 51.01
N LYS A 52 -17.88 5.63 50.80
CA LYS A 52 -17.33 6.69 49.94
C LYS A 52 -16.01 7.24 50.49
N ILE A 53 -15.89 7.44 51.80
CA ILE A 53 -14.64 7.86 52.44
C ILE A 53 -13.56 6.78 52.28
N VAL A 54 -13.92 5.50 52.43
CA VAL A 54 -13.01 4.37 52.21
C VAL A 54 -12.59 4.31 50.74
N LEU A 55 -13.52 4.44 49.79
CA LEU A 55 -13.19 4.52 48.36
C LEU A 55 -12.32 5.73 48.03
N PHE A 56 -12.56 6.88 48.64
CA PHE A 56 -11.73 8.07 48.48
C PHE A 56 -10.32 7.84 49.05
N GLY A 57 -10.21 7.26 50.25
CA GLY A 57 -8.96 6.82 50.88
C GLY A 57 -8.21 5.77 50.06
N LEU A 58 -8.93 4.83 49.45
CA LEU A 58 -8.37 3.85 48.52
C LEU A 58 -7.93 4.52 47.21
N SER A 59 -8.67 5.48 46.69
CA SER A 59 -8.30 6.21 45.47
C SER A 59 -7.04 7.08 45.64
N LEU A 60 -6.79 7.52 46.88
CA LEU A 60 -5.56 8.18 47.29
C LEU A 60 -4.35 7.23 47.21
N TRP A 61 -4.55 5.93 47.43
CA TRP A 61 -3.52 4.89 47.42
C TRP A 61 -3.40 4.15 46.07
N VAL A 62 -4.52 3.96 45.38
CA VAL A 62 -4.68 3.22 44.12
C VAL A 62 -5.43 4.16 43.18
N SER A 63 -4.70 4.96 42.42
CA SER A 63 -5.34 5.90 41.50
C SER A 63 -5.95 5.15 40.32
N PRO A 64 -7.26 5.34 40.03
CA PRO A 64 -7.82 4.83 38.79
C PRO A 64 -7.12 5.53 37.62
N ALA A 65 -6.58 4.74 36.69
CA ALA A 65 -5.92 5.23 35.47
C ALA A 65 -6.95 5.71 34.43
N GLU A 66 -7.91 6.54 34.86
CA GLU A 66 -8.94 7.11 34.00
C GLU A 66 -8.58 8.57 33.67
N LEU A 67 -8.40 8.83 32.37
CA LEU A 67 -8.13 10.16 31.81
C LEU A 67 -9.45 10.80 31.39
N THR A 68 -9.79 11.97 31.94
CA THR A 68 -10.93 12.78 31.50
C THR A 68 -10.44 13.93 30.63
N ILE A 69 -10.92 14.02 29.38
CA ILE A 69 -10.57 15.13 28.47
C ILE A 69 -11.52 16.29 28.75
N MET A 70 -10.98 17.44 29.16
CA MET A 70 -11.76 18.65 29.43
C MET A 70 -11.97 19.46 28.13
N PRO A 71 -13.01 20.32 28.07
CA PRO A 71 -13.17 21.27 26.97
C PRO A 71 -11.91 22.13 26.81
N PHE A 72 -11.54 22.43 25.57
CA PHE A 72 -10.36 23.26 25.31
C PHE A 72 -10.67 24.74 25.55
N ASP A 73 -9.68 25.51 26.00
CA ASP A 73 -9.74 26.97 26.03
C ASP A 73 -9.44 27.53 24.62
N GLY A 74 -10.39 28.29 24.05
CA GLY A 74 -10.34 28.79 22.67
C GLY A 74 -11.69 29.31 22.17
N THR A 75 -11.87 29.42 20.85
CA THR A 75 -13.16 29.74 20.22
C THR A 75 -14.19 28.61 20.43
N ASP A 76 -15.50 28.91 20.37
CA ASP A 76 -16.55 27.90 20.59
C ASP A 76 -16.46 26.68 19.65
N ALA A 77 -15.92 26.88 18.43
CA ALA A 77 -15.60 25.79 17.51
C ALA A 77 -14.45 24.92 18.05
N GLN A 78 -13.36 25.52 18.52
CA GLN A 78 -12.20 24.83 19.09
C GLN A 78 -12.54 24.10 20.39
N LYS A 79 -13.39 24.69 21.25
CA LYS A 79 -13.84 24.05 22.51
C LYS A 79 -14.52 22.70 22.27
N LYS A 80 -15.23 22.56 21.14
CA LYS A 80 -15.93 21.31 20.74
C LYS A 80 -15.06 20.41 19.88
N GLN A 81 -14.29 20.97 18.95
CA GLN A 81 -13.47 20.20 18.00
C GLN A 81 -12.25 19.58 18.65
N GLY A 82 -11.53 20.30 19.52
CA GLY A 82 -10.29 19.81 20.14
C GLY A 82 -10.46 18.48 20.90
N PRO A 83 -11.38 18.40 21.87
CA PRO A 83 -11.66 17.16 22.59
C PRO A 83 -12.17 16.02 21.68
N ALA A 84 -12.97 16.33 20.67
CA ALA A 84 -13.51 15.35 19.73
C ALA A 84 -12.40 14.74 18.86
N ILE A 85 -11.50 15.58 18.32
CA ILE A 85 -10.34 15.14 17.55
C ILE A 85 -9.44 14.29 18.45
N LEU A 86 -9.11 14.76 19.65
CA LEU A 86 -8.23 14.04 20.56
C LEU A 86 -8.81 12.68 20.98
N SER A 87 -10.10 12.62 21.31
CA SER A 87 -10.80 11.37 21.63
C SER A 87 -10.82 10.42 20.44
N ALA A 88 -11.05 10.93 19.22
CA ALA A 88 -11.00 10.13 18.00
C ALA A 88 -9.60 9.54 17.77
N LYS A 89 -8.53 10.32 17.94
CA LYS A 89 -7.13 9.86 17.77
C LYS A 89 -6.70 8.85 18.84
N LEU A 90 -7.10 9.05 20.10
CA LEU A 90 -6.86 8.06 21.16
C LEU A 90 -7.63 6.76 20.92
N ARG A 91 -8.89 6.86 20.48
CA ARG A 91 -9.70 5.69 20.10
C ARG A 91 -9.11 4.98 18.89
N GLU A 92 -8.58 5.73 17.93
CA GLU A 92 -7.89 5.24 16.75
C GLU A 92 -6.64 4.41 17.13
N LEU A 93 -5.83 4.90 18.08
CA LEU A 93 -4.70 4.14 18.63
C LEU A 93 -5.14 2.86 19.38
N LYS A 94 -6.37 2.87 19.93
CA LYS A 94 -6.97 1.79 20.75
C LYS A 94 -7.63 0.66 19.95
N THR A 95 -8.37 0.96 18.89
CA THR A 95 -9.12 -0.05 18.11
C THR A 95 -8.25 -0.88 17.17
N ARG A 96 -7.00 -0.44 16.94
CA ARG A 96 -6.11 -1.02 15.93
C ARG A 96 -5.25 -2.19 16.43
N GLY A 97 -5.58 -2.80 17.57
CA GLY A 97 -4.80 -3.88 18.18
C GLY A 97 -5.32 -5.32 17.99
N ARG A 98 -6.14 -5.65 16.96
CA ARG A 98 -6.87 -6.95 16.95
C ARG A 98 -6.72 -7.91 15.78
N THR A 99 -5.96 -7.61 14.73
CA THR A 99 -5.70 -8.62 13.68
C THR A 99 -4.29 -8.47 13.13
N ALA A 100 -3.50 -9.54 13.21
CA ALA A 100 -2.24 -9.64 12.50
C ALA A 100 -2.52 -9.69 10.99
N PRO A 101 -1.93 -8.80 10.16
CA PRO A 101 -1.89 -9.02 8.73
C PRO A 101 -0.77 -10.01 8.48
N THR A 102 -1.13 -11.00 7.72
CA THR A 102 -0.37 -12.19 7.41
C THR A 102 -0.36 -12.20 5.91
N GLY A 103 0.77 -11.90 5.30
CA GLY A 103 0.86 -11.76 3.86
C GLY A 103 2.27 -11.38 3.49
N TYR A 104 2.75 -11.90 2.38
CA TYR A 104 4.06 -11.59 1.87
C TYR A 104 3.88 -10.77 0.59
N GLY A 105 4.21 -9.48 0.69
CA GLY A 105 4.78 -8.66 -0.37
C GLY A 105 4.17 -7.27 -0.57
N LEU A 106 5.03 -6.42 -1.13
CA LEU A 106 5.00 -4.99 -1.48
C LEU A 106 4.33 -3.96 -0.57
N LEU A 107 3.35 -4.30 0.28
CA LEU A 107 2.93 -3.46 1.40
C LEU A 107 2.45 -4.34 2.55
N ASN A 108 3.32 -4.51 3.55
CA ASN A 108 3.01 -5.21 4.80
C ASN A 108 3.03 -4.21 5.95
N VAL A 109 1.93 -3.53 6.26
CA VAL A 109 1.87 -2.55 7.35
C VAL A 109 1.80 -3.27 8.72
N PRO A 110 2.84 -3.27 9.57
CA PRO A 110 2.75 -3.76 10.94
C PRO A 110 1.78 -2.92 11.76
N LEU A 111 0.98 -3.56 12.60
CA LEU A 111 0.15 -2.86 13.57
C LEU A 111 0.91 -2.59 14.87
N LEU A 112 0.48 -1.52 15.53
CA LEU A 112 0.78 -1.21 16.92
C LEU A 112 -0.30 -1.84 17.78
N GLU A 113 0.08 -2.71 18.71
CA GLU A 113 -0.85 -3.29 19.68
C GLU A 113 -1.12 -2.29 20.81
N SER A 114 -2.37 -2.20 21.25
CA SER A 114 -2.74 -1.53 22.50
C SER A 114 -3.85 -2.30 23.22
N GLY A 115 -3.74 -2.32 24.56
CA GLY A 115 -4.37 -3.25 25.50
C GLY A 115 -5.86 -3.04 25.85
N PRO A 116 -6.36 -3.75 26.88
CA PRO A 116 -7.77 -4.13 27.01
C PRO A 116 -8.70 -3.05 27.60
N GLN A 117 -9.96 -3.08 27.13
CA GLN A 117 -11.11 -2.30 27.62
C GLN A 117 -11.95 -3.12 28.60
N GLN A 118 -12.12 -2.65 29.83
CA GLN A 118 -13.28 -2.99 30.67
C GLN A 118 -13.49 -1.86 31.69
N THR A 119 -14.43 -0.92 31.45
CA THR A 119 -15.19 -0.22 32.54
C THR A 119 -16.22 0.83 32.11
N GLU A 120 -16.18 1.42 30.91
CA GLU A 120 -17.03 2.59 30.62
C GLU A 120 -18.55 2.30 30.51
N GLN A 121 -18.99 1.05 30.29
CA GLN A 121 -20.43 0.75 30.16
C GLN A 121 -21.16 0.53 31.50
N THR A 122 -20.45 0.44 32.62
CA THR A 122 -21.05 0.08 33.92
C THR A 122 -21.47 1.30 34.75
N ALA A 123 -20.83 2.47 34.55
CA ALA A 123 -21.07 3.67 35.35
C ALA A 123 -22.33 4.45 34.93
N ASP A 124 -22.66 4.50 33.63
CA ASP A 124 -23.83 5.24 33.13
C ASP A 124 -25.17 4.58 33.49
N LYS A 125 -25.18 3.25 33.71
CA LYS A 125 -26.38 2.53 34.16
C LYS A 125 -26.72 2.77 35.63
N THR A 126 -25.72 3.03 36.49
CA THR A 126 -25.96 3.23 37.92
C THR A 126 -26.45 4.65 38.23
N MET A 127 -26.00 5.65 37.47
CA MET A 127 -26.43 7.05 37.63
C MET A 127 -27.88 7.28 37.15
N ALA A 128 -28.31 6.61 36.07
CA ALA A 128 -29.66 6.74 35.54
C ALA A 128 -30.79 6.17 36.44
N GLU A 129 -30.45 5.27 37.39
CA GLU A 129 -31.41 4.76 38.38
C GLU A 129 -31.52 5.62 39.64
N LEU A 130 -30.48 6.38 39.99
CA LEU A 130 -30.45 7.27 41.15
C LEU A 130 -31.28 8.56 40.96
N ASP A 131 -31.46 9.03 39.72
CA ASP A 131 -32.30 10.20 39.40
C ASP A 131 -33.81 9.96 39.62
N LYS A 132 -34.24 8.73 39.89
CA LYS A 132 -35.66 8.39 40.13
C LYS A 132 -36.11 8.49 41.58
N ILE A 133 -35.22 8.78 42.54
CA ILE A 133 -35.54 8.80 43.97
C ILE A 133 -35.40 10.22 44.53
N GLN A 134 -36.50 10.98 44.55
CA GLN A 134 -36.59 12.27 45.25
C GLN A 134 -37.13 12.06 46.68
N LEU A 135 -36.24 11.99 47.67
CA LEU A 135 -36.59 11.97 49.09
C LEU A 135 -36.38 13.36 49.70
N LYS A 136 -37.47 14.11 49.90
CA LYS A 136 -37.47 15.36 50.69
C LYS A 136 -37.89 15.06 52.13
N ILE A 137 -37.00 15.26 53.09
CA ILE A 137 -37.33 15.23 54.53
C ILE A 137 -37.02 16.61 55.11
N LYS A 138 -38.07 17.34 55.54
CA LYS A 138 -38.00 18.63 56.25
C LYS A 138 -36.92 19.59 55.70
N ASP A 139 -37.15 20.10 54.49
CA ASP A 139 -36.39 21.19 53.86
C ASP A 139 -34.90 20.92 53.54
N VAL A 140 -34.39 19.72 53.80
CA VAL A 140 -33.07 19.30 53.35
C VAL A 140 -33.24 18.40 52.11
N ASP A 141 -32.78 18.90 50.97
CA ASP A 141 -32.67 18.10 49.75
C ASP A 141 -31.50 17.12 49.94
N VAL A 142 -31.83 15.89 50.35
CA VAL A 142 -30.87 14.81 50.55
C VAL A 142 -30.11 14.52 49.26
N SER A 143 -30.72 14.73 48.09
CA SER A 143 -30.05 14.60 46.80
C SER A 143 -29.02 15.72 46.57
N ALA A 144 -29.28 16.95 47.01
CA ALA A 144 -28.29 18.02 46.97
C ALA A 144 -27.12 17.78 47.94
N LEU A 145 -27.39 17.23 49.12
CA LEU A 145 -26.37 16.86 50.10
C LEU A 145 -25.50 15.70 49.58
N ILE A 146 -26.12 14.68 49.00
CA ILE A 146 -25.43 13.56 48.32
C ILE A 146 -24.56 14.10 47.17
N ARG A 147 -25.07 15.01 46.33
CA ARG A 147 -24.29 15.65 45.25
C ARG A 147 -23.12 16.46 45.78
N ALA A 148 -23.30 17.21 46.86
CA ALA A 148 -22.23 17.97 47.50
C ALA A 148 -21.15 17.04 48.07
N PHE A 149 -21.53 15.96 48.76
CA PHE A 149 -20.58 14.96 49.25
C PHE A 149 -19.93 14.15 48.14
N ASP A 150 -20.65 13.82 47.06
CA ASP A 150 -20.04 13.17 45.89
C ASP A 150 -19.03 14.08 45.21
N ALA A 151 -19.32 15.37 45.05
CA ALA A 151 -18.37 16.35 44.51
C ALA A 151 -17.12 16.51 45.40
N LEU A 152 -17.31 16.49 46.73
CA LEU A 152 -16.21 16.66 47.69
C LEU A 152 -15.37 15.38 47.89
N LEU A 153 -15.98 14.21 47.68
CA LEU A 153 -15.36 12.88 47.78
C LEU A 153 -15.10 12.24 46.41
N THR A 154 -15.16 13.02 45.32
CA THR A 154 -14.85 12.49 43.99
C THR A 154 -13.36 12.11 43.98
N PRO A 155 -13.01 10.86 43.58
CA PRO A 155 -11.62 10.46 43.45
C PRO A 155 -10.86 11.45 42.57
N ALA A 156 -9.62 11.76 42.90
CA ALA A 156 -8.80 12.63 42.07
C ALA A 156 -8.52 11.93 40.73
N ARG A 157 -9.19 12.39 39.68
CA ARG A 157 -9.00 11.93 38.31
C ARG A 157 -7.89 12.72 37.64
N TYR A 158 -7.32 12.13 36.59
CA TYR A 158 -6.42 12.85 35.71
C TYR A 158 -7.26 13.62 34.70
N GLU A 159 -7.07 14.94 34.64
CA GLU A 159 -7.73 15.82 33.69
C GLU A 159 -6.73 16.23 32.63
N LEU A 160 -7.09 16.09 31.35
CA LEU A 160 -6.34 16.67 30.26
C LEU A 160 -7.01 17.99 29.83
N ARG A 161 -6.34 19.11 30.08
CA ARG A 161 -6.80 20.46 29.75
C ARG A 161 -6.05 20.95 28.52
N GLY A 162 -6.77 21.35 27.47
CA GLY A 162 -6.17 21.88 26.25
C GLY A 162 -6.41 23.39 26.12
N SER A 163 -5.46 24.12 25.54
CA SER A 163 -5.63 25.53 25.16
C SER A 163 -5.10 25.74 23.74
N VAL A 164 -5.83 26.51 22.94
CA VAL A 164 -5.45 26.86 21.56
C VAL A 164 -5.13 28.34 21.52
N VAL A 165 -3.90 28.68 21.12
CA VAL A 165 -3.43 30.06 20.99
C VAL A 165 -3.19 30.37 19.52
N GLU A 166 -3.97 31.31 18.99
CA GLU A 166 -3.78 31.85 17.64
C GLU A 166 -2.88 33.08 17.70
N LEU A 167 -1.73 33.01 17.05
CA LEU A 167 -0.83 34.15 16.81
C LEU A 167 -0.91 34.54 15.32
N PRO A 168 -0.57 35.79 14.95
CA PRO A 168 -0.77 36.32 13.59
C PRO A 168 -0.12 35.51 12.45
N ALA A 169 0.88 34.67 12.75
CA ALA A 169 1.56 33.80 11.77
C ALA A 169 1.77 32.36 12.27
N SER A 170 1.17 31.98 13.40
CA SER A 170 1.35 30.65 13.98
C SER A 170 0.16 30.23 14.82
N LEU A 171 -0.12 28.94 14.82
CA LEU A 171 -1.09 28.29 15.69
C LEU A 171 -0.30 27.46 16.70
N SER A 172 -0.64 27.56 17.99
CA SER A 172 -0.12 26.65 19.02
C SER A 172 -1.24 26.01 19.82
N VAL A 173 -0.99 24.78 20.25
CA VAL A 173 -1.90 23.99 21.08
C VAL A 173 -1.09 23.49 22.26
N ILE A 174 -1.54 23.81 23.47
CA ILE A 174 -0.92 23.36 24.71
C ILE A 174 -1.90 22.44 25.42
N CYS A 175 -1.48 21.21 25.71
CA CYS A 175 -2.25 20.25 26.51
C CYS A 175 -1.52 19.97 27.83
N GLN A 176 -2.22 20.09 28.94
CA GLN A 176 -1.71 19.89 30.29
C GLN A 176 -2.44 18.73 30.96
N LEU A 177 -1.67 17.77 31.47
CA LEU A 177 -2.16 16.72 32.36
C LEU A 177 -2.18 17.27 33.79
N VAL A 178 -3.36 17.40 34.38
CA VAL A 178 -3.57 17.98 35.70
C VAL A 178 -4.16 16.95 36.65
N ARG A 179 -3.67 16.94 37.89
CA ARG A 179 -4.23 16.16 39.00
C ARG A 179 -4.28 17.06 40.22
N ARG A 180 -5.48 17.27 40.78
CA ARG A 180 -5.70 18.14 41.95
C ARG A 180 -5.05 19.52 41.79
N GLU A 181 -5.29 20.16 40.64
CA GLU A 181 -4.74 21.47 40.27
C GLU A 181 -3.21 21.51 40.08
N LYS A 182 -2.48 20.43 40.38
CA LYS A 182 -1.06 20.29 40.05
C LYS A 182 -0.92 19.82 38.61
N VAL A 183 -0.19 20.58 37.80
CA VAL A 183 0.24 20.14 36.47
C VAL A 183 1.30 19.06 36.64
N ILE A 184 1.02 17.87 36.10
CA ILE A 184 1.94 16.73 36.09
C ILE A 184 2.82 16.78 34.85
N ALA A 185 2.23 17.04 33.68
CA ALA A 185 2.93 17.09 32.41
C ALA A 185 2.26 18.13 31.49
N SER A 186 3.01 18.67 30.55
CA SER A 186 2.53 19.62 29.55
C SER A 186 3.17 19.33 28.20
N TRP A 187 2.38 19.42 27.15
CA TRP A 187 2.80 19.20 25.76
C TRP A 187 2.36 20.39 24.92
N GLU A 188 3.23 20.82 24.01
CA GLU A 188 2.96 21.94 23.13
C GLU A 188 3.25 21.54 21.68
N GLY A 189 2.26 21.74 20.80
CA GLY A 189 2.45 21.70 19.36
C GLY A 189 2.33 23.11 18.82
N SER A 190 3.32 23.58 18.06
CA SER A 190 3.26 24.87 17.37
C SER A 190 3.60 24.74 15.89
N GLY A 191 2.96 25.54 15.05
CA GLY A 191 3.17 25.51 13.60
C GLY A 191 2.81 26.82 12.92
N LYS A 192 3.44 27.10 11.78
CA LYS A 192 3.15 28.30 10.99
C LYS A 192 1.79 28.15 10.28
N THR A 193 0.97 29.18 10.35
CA THR A 193 -0.28 29.25 9.58
C THR A 193 0.02 29.80 8.19
N SER A 194 -0.62 29.25 7.15
CA SER A 194 -0.45 29.80 5.80
C SER A 194 -1.20 31.13 5.71
N PRO A 195 -0.55 32.21 5.23
CA PRO A 195 -1.24 33.47 5.00
C PRO A 195 -2.34 33.26 3.97
N ALA A 196 -3.53 33.79 4.25
CA ALA A 196 -4.69 33.72 3.36
C ALA A 196 -4.31 34.27 1.97
N GLY A 197 -4.23 33.40 0.96
CA GLY A 197 -3.96 33.77 -0.44
C GLY A 197 -2.65 33.27 -1.06
N ALA A 198 -1.76 32.58 -0.33
CA ALA A 198 -0.54 32.01 -0.90
C ALA A 198 -0.70 30.53 -1.27
N ALA A 199 -0.53 30.19 -2.55
CA ALA A 199 -0.71 28.85 -3.11
C ALA A 199 0.46 27.86 -2.86
N ALA A 200 1.24 28.00 -1.78
CA ALA A 200 2.39 27.12 -1.54
C ALA A 200 2.52 26.75 -0.05
N ALA A 201 2.35 25.45 0.22
CA ALA A 201 2.33 24.73 1.50
C ALA A 201 1.01 24.83 2.31
N PRO A 202 0.38 23.69 2.67
CA PRO A 202 -0.70 23.67 3.65
C PRO A 202 -0.14 24.11 5.01
N GLY A 203 -0.72 25.16 5.59
CA GLY A 203 -0.35 25.63 6.93
C GLY A 203 -0.69 24.59 8.00
N ALA A 204 -0.09 24.70 9.18
CA ALA A 204 -0.36 23.78 10.28
C ALA A 204 -1.84 23.84 10.69
N THR A 205 -2.55 22.72 10.57
CA THR A 205 -3.95 22.62 11.01
C THR A 205 -4.03 22.31 12.50
N LEU A 206 -5.18 22.61 13.13
CA LEU A 206 -5.44 22.22 14.52
C LEU A 206 -5.31 20.70 14.72
N GLU A 207 -5.72 19.91 13.73
CA GLU A 207 -5.56 18.46 13.74
C GLU A 207 -4.09 18.03 13.73
N ASP A 208 -3.24 18.70 12.94
CA ASP A 208 -1.80 18.37 12.88
C ASP A 208 -1.07 18.67 14.19
N LEU A 209 -1.43 19.76 14.87
CA LEU A 209 -0.84 20.13 16.16
C LEU A 209 -1.32 19.22 17.28
N LEU A 210 -2.61 18.86 17.27
CA LEU A 210 -3.16 17.86 18.18
C LEU A 210 -2.54 16.48 17.97
N ASP A 211 -2.27 16.09 16.72
CA ASP A 211 -1.53 14.86 16.42
C ASP A 211 -0.14 14.89 17.07
N GLN A 212 0.63 15.98 16.92
CA GLN A 212 1.94 16.11 17.57
C GLN A 212 1.86 15.92 19.09
N VAL A 213 0.92 16.62 19.72
CA VAL A 213 0.68 16.54 21.17
C VAL A 213 0.31 15.12 21.60
N VAL A 214 -0.55 14.42 20.86
CA VAL A 214 -0.94 13.03 21.18
C VAL A 214 0.26 12.10 21.10
N TYR A 215 1.06 12.15 20.04
CA TYR A 215 2.22 11.27 19.90
C TYR A 215 3.30 11.56 20.93
N GLN A 216 3.51 12.83 21.29
CA GLN A 216 4.41 13.22 22.36
C GLN A 216 3.91 12.71 23.72
N MET A 217 2.63 12.90 24.03
CA MET A 217 2.00 12.39 25.24
C MET A 217 2.13 10.87 25.37
N VAL A 218 1.85 10.14 24.29
CA VAL A 218 1.96 8.67 24.23
C VAL A 218 3.41 8.20 24.41
N PHE A 219 4.36 8.90 23.80
CA PHE A 219 5.78 8.62 23.95
C PHE A 219 6.26 8.86 25.39
N ASP A 220 5.83 9.96 26.01
CA ASP A 220 6.20 10.30 27.38
C ASP A 220 5.59 9.32 28.39
N PHE A 221 4.36 8.84 28.18
CA PHE A 221 3.76 7.79 29.03
C PHE A 221 4.57 6.47 29.03
N THR A 222 5.38 6.22 28.00
CA THR A 222 6.17 4.98 27.88
C THR A 222 7.63 5.14 28.32
N HIS A 223 8.20 6.35 28.18
CA HIS A 223 9.62 6.62 28.41
C HIS A 223 9.90 7.48 29.65
N ASN A 224 8.97 8.32 30.10
CA ASN A 224 9.16 9.14 31.28
C ASN A 224 8.97 8.28 32.54
N ALA A 225 9.99 8.17 33.38
CA ALA A 225 9.98 7.33 34.58
C ALA A 225 8.85 7.66 35.57
N GLU A 226 8.47 8.94 35.69
CA GLU A 226 7.38 9.36 36.58
C GLU A 226 6.02 8.91 36.04
N LEU A 227 5.79 9.11 34.73
CA LEU A 227 4.53 8.76 34.07
C LEU A 227 4.38 7.25 33.85
N LYS A 228 5.47 6.53 33.52
CA LYS A 228 5.51 5.09 33.26
C LYS A 228 5.12 4.25 34.47
N ASN A 229 5.50 4.69 35.67
CA ASN A 229 5.16 4.01 36.92
C ASN A 229 3.68 4.15 37.28
N GLU A 230 3.08 5.30 36.96
CA GLU A 230 1.65 5.59 37.21
C GLU A 230 0.75 4.98 36.14
N TRP A 231 1.15 5.09 34.87
CA TRP A 231 0.44 4.61 33.70
C TRP A 231 1.27 3.48 33.11
N LYS A 232 1.03 2.24 33.57
CA LYS A 232 1.67 1.02 33.04
C LYS A 232 1.19 0.70 31.61
N ILE A 233 1.27 1.68 30.71
CA ILE A 233 0.93 1.56 29.30
C ILE A 233 2.11 0.86 28.65
N SER A 234 1.91 -0.40 28.27
CA SER A 234 2.80 -1.07 27.32
C SER A 234 2.28 -0.82 25.91
N ILE A 235 3.06 -0.08 25.12
CA ILE A 235 2.93 -0.10 23.67
C ILE A 235 4.00 -1.06 23.22
N SER A 236 3.62 -2.17 22.56
CA SER A 236 4.52 -3.30 22.29
C SER A 236 5.76 -2.95 21.44
N ARG A 237 5.87 -1.69 20.96
CA ARG A 237 7.01 -1.17 20.21
C ARG A 237 7.45 0.25 20.57
N ALA A 238 6.86 0.93 21.57
CA ALA A 238 7.25 2.32 21.86
C ALA A 238 8.73 2.43 22.27
N ASP A 239 9.23 1.46 23.04
CA ASP A 239 10.63 1.37 23.48
C ASP A 239 11.64 1.24 22.30
N SER A 240 11.17 1.10 21.05
CA SER A 240 12.01 0.95 19.85
C SER A 240 12.21 2.24 19.03
N PHE A 241 11.62 3.36 19.45
CA PHE A 241 11.73 4.64 18.75
C PHE A 241 12.56 5.64 19.55
N ALA A 242 13.48 6.34 18.89
CA ALA A 242 14.35 7.32 19.57
C ALA A 242 13.61 8.56 20.10
N ASN A 243 12.48 8.94 19.49
CA ASN A 243 11.71 10.13 19.85
C ASN A 243 10.25 10.04 19.35
N TRP A 244 9.40 10.98 19.80
CA TRP A 244 7.99 11.03 19.42
C TRP A 244 7.77 11.33 17.94
N GLN A 245 8.68 12.06 17.28
CA GLN A 245 8.59 12.35 15.84
C GLN A 245 8.73 11.06 15.03
N SER A 246 9.63 10.17 15.43
CA SER A 246 9.81 8.85 14.82
C SER A 246 8.58 7.97 15.01
N LEU A 247 7.99 7.95 16.22
CA LEU A 247 6.73 7.25 16.46
C LEU A 247 5.61 7.80 15.56
N ARG A 248 5.45 9.12 15.49
CA ARG A 248 4.46 9.79 14.63
C ARG A 248 4.67 9.43 13.17
N ALA A 249 5.90 9.54 12.67
CA ALA A 249 6.26 9.23 11.30
C ALA A 249 5.93 7.78 10.94
N TYR A 250 6.28 6.83 11.82
CA TYR A 250 5.91 5.43 11.66
C TYR A 250 4.39 5.23 11.59
N VAL A 251 3.62 5.74 12.57
CA VAL A 251 2.16 5.52 12.62
C VAL A 251 1.45 6.16 11.43
N ARG A 252 1.83 7.39 11.08
CA ARG A 252 1.24 8.13 9.95
C ARG A 252 1.58 7.48 8.62
N GLY A 253 2.83 7.06 8.42
CA GLY A 253 3.25 6.36 7.20
C GLY A 253 2.45 5.07 7.00
N LEU A 254 2.28 4.29 8.07
CA LEU A 254 1.49 3.06 8.04
C LEU A 254 0.00 3.29 7.80
N ARG A 255 -0.56 4.37 8.36
CA ARG A 255 -1.92 4.80 8.08
C ARG A 255 -2.09 5.12 6.59
N ALA A 256 -1.18 5.92 6.03
CA ALA A 256 -1.21 6.28 4.62
C ALA A 256 -1.08 5.05 3.72
N LEU A 257 -0.20 4.10 4.05
CA LEU A 257 -0.11 2.82 3.33
C LEU A 257 -1.40 2.01 3.37
N ARG A 258 -2.08 1.96 4.53
CA ARG A 258 -3.38 1.29 4.63
C ARG A 258 -4.45 2.02 3.82
N SER A 259 -4.48 3.35 3.89
CA SER A 259 -5.38 4.15 3.07
C SER A 259 -5.15 3.88 1.59
N TYR A 260 -3.90 3.73 1.15
CA TYR A 260 -3.59 3.26 -0.20
C TYR A 260 -4.14 1.84 -0.46
N GLN A 261 -3.98 0.88 0.45
CA GLN A 261 -4.52 -0.47 0.24
C GLN A 261 -6.05 -0.50 0.08
N GLU A 262 -6.76 0.43 0.74
CA GLU A 262 -8.22 0.55 0.67
C GLU A 262 -8.68 1.38 -0.54
N SER A 263 -7.94 2.44 -0.89
CA SER A 263 -8.35 3.47 -1.86
C SER A 263 -7.66 3.35 -3.23
N LEU A 264 -6.50 2.69 -3.26
CA LEU A 264 -5.55 2.62 -4.36
C LEU A 264 -5.12 3.99 -4.91
N LYS A 265 -5.17 5.04 -4.09
CA LYS A 265 -4.82 6.40 -4.50
C LYS A 265 -3.31 6.67 -4.40
N PRO A 266 -2.65 7.10 -5.50
CA PRO A 266 -1.22 7.40 -5.50
C PRO A 266 -0.78 8.48 -4.50
N ALA A 267 -1.69 9.39 -4.13
CA ALA A 267 -1.41 10.41 -3.12
C ALA A 267 -1.08 9.81 -1.74
N ASP A 268 -1.75 8.71 -1.39
CA ASP A 268 -1.55 8.02 -0.11
C ASP A 268 -0.17 7.33 -0.06
N LEU A 269 0.34 6.81 -1.19
CA LEU A 269 1.71 6.28 -1.29
C LEU A 269 2.77 7.36 -1.13
N LYS A 270 2.57 8.53 -1.73
CA LYS A 270 3.48 9.66 -1.59
C LYS A 270 3.51 10.17 -0.15
N GLU A 271 2.35 10.30 0.49
CA GLU A 271 2.26 10.64 1.92
C GLU A 271 3.00 9.61 2.78
N ALA A 272 2.78 8.32 2.53
CA ALA A 272 3.49 7.24 3.23
C ALA A 272 5.01 7.34 3.07
N SER A 273 5.50 7.47 1.84
CA SER A 273 6.92 7.57 1.52
C SER A 273 7.58 8.76 2.24
N GLN A 274 6.93 9.93 2.27
CA GLN A 274 7.41 11.12 2.98
C GLN A 274 7.51 10.92 4.49
N PHE A 275 6.53 10.24 5.10
CA PHE A 275 6.59 9.93 6.52
C PHE A 275 7.70 8.92 6.84
N PHE A 276 7.90 7.89 6.02
CA PHE A 276 9.00 6.96 6.25
C PHE A 276 10.36 7.58 5.97
N GLU A 277 10.47 8.49 5.01
CA GLU A 277 11.67 9.30 4.82
C GLU A 277 11.96 10.14 6.06
N THR A 278 10.93 10.76 6.65
CA THR A 278 11.05 11.49 7.92
C THR A 278 11.57 10.57 9.03
N LEU A 279 11.02 9.35 9.15
CA LEU A 279 11.49 8.35 10.12
C LEU A 279 12.98 8.00 9.91
N THR A 280 13.42 7.82 8.66
CA THR A 280 14.84 7.54 8.38
C THR A 280 15.77 8.70 8.74
N LYS A 281 15.27 9.95 8.75
CA LYS A 281 16.03 11.13 9.15
C LYS A 281 16.04 11.32 10.67
N THR A 282 14.91 11.09 11.34
CA THR A 282 14.77 11.32 12.78
C THR A 282 15.26 10.16 13.64
N ASP A 283 15.29 8.94 13.09
CA ASP A 283 15.80 7.74 13.74
C ASP A 283 16.47 6.80 12.71
N PRO A 284 17.70 7.14 12.25
CA PRO A 284 18.40 6.39 11.19
C PRO A 284 18.75 4.94 11.56
N ALA A 285 18.79 4.62 12.86
CA ALA A 285 19.07 3.28 13.34
C ALA A 285 17.84 2.36 13.27
N ASN A 286 16.65 2.93 13.15
CA ASN A 286 15.40 2.19 13.11
C ASN A 286 15.15 1.61 11.70
N PRO A 287 15.13 0.27 11.55
CA PRO A 287 15.03 -0.35 10.23
C PRO A 287 13.65 -0.19 9.57
N TYR A 288 12.59 0.10 10.35
CA TYR A 288 11.24 0.22 9.80
C TYR A 288 11.08 1.38 8.83
N GLY A 289 11.83 2.48 9.03
CA GLY A 289 11.82 3.61 8.11
C GLY A 289 12.25 3.20 6.70
N LEU A 290 13.40 2.54 6.57
CA LEU A 290 13.89 2.07 5.28
C LEU A 290 12.99 0.96 4.72
N TYR A 291 12.53 0.01 5.54
CA TYR A 291 11.69 -1.09 5.08
C TYR A 291 10.39 -0.58 4.44
N PHE A 292 9.62 0.27 5.12
CA PHE A 292 8.36 0.76 4.56
C PHE A 292 8.54 1.80 3.47
N ARG A 293 9.60 2.60 3.52
CA ARG A 293 9.94 3.50 2.42
C ARG A 293 10.23 2.70 1.14
N GLY A 294 11.05 1.65 1.23
CA GLY A 294 11.37 0.81 0.06
C GLY A 294 10.12 0.15 -0.54
N LEU A 295 9.20 -0.30 0.31
CA LEU A 295 7.91 -0.84 -0.09
C LEU A 295 7.03 0.21 -0.80
N ALA A 296 6.87 1.40 -0.20
CA ALA A 296 6.10 2.49 -0.80
C ALA A 296 6.69 2.96 -2.14
N LEU A 297 8.01 3.10 -2.23
CA LEU A 297 8.71 3.48 -3.46
C LEU A 297 8.55 2.44 -4.56
N SER A 298 8.66 1.15 -4.21
CA SER A 298 8.51 0.09 -5.20
C SER A 298 7.08 -0.02 -5.70
N GLU A 299 6.08 0.31 -4.88
CA GLU A 299 4.68 0.35 -5.29
C GLU A 299 4.39 1.60 -6.16
N ASP A 300 5.02 2.74 -5.85
CA ASP A 300 4.96 3.98 -6.65
C ASP A 300 5.84 3.95 -7.93
N ARG A 301 6.38 2.77 -8.29
CA ARG A 301 7.22 2.55 -9.49
C ARG A 301 8.49 3.40 -9.52
N GLN A 302 9.12 3.54 -8.37
CA GLN A 302 10.44 4.15 -8.19
C GLN A 302 11.49 3.06 -7.88
N GLU A 303 11.64 2.09 -8.78
CA GLU A 303 12.35 0.84 -8.47
C GLU A 303 13.84 1.02 -8.21
N ALA A 304 14.48 2.00 -8.86
CA ALA A 304 15.89 2.30 -8.61
C ALA A 304 16.10 2.78 -7.16
N GLU A 305 15.28 3.72 -6.69
CA GLU A 305 15.33 4.25 -5.33
C GLU A 305 14.88 3.21 -4.29
N ALA A 306 13.87 2.40 -4.63
CA ALA A 306 13.42 1.30 -3.79
C ALA A 306 14.52 0.25 -3.60
N ARG A 307 15.20 -0.16 -4.67
CA ARG A 307 16.34 -1.08 -4.63
C ARG A 307 17.45 -0.53 -3.73
N GLU A 308 17.83 0.73 -3.91
CA GLU A 308 18.85 1.37 -3.06
C GLU A 308 18.41 1.41 -1.59
N THR A 309 17.13 1.67 -1.33
CA THR A 309 16.57 1.66 0.01
C THR A 309 16.65 0.27 0.66
N PHE A 310 16.37 -0.81 -0.08
CA PHE A 310 16.53 -2.18 0.44
C PHE A 310 18.00 -2.58 0.66
N VAL A 311 18.92 -2.10 -0.18
CA VAL A 311 20.36 -2.27 0.02
C VAL A 311 20.82 -1.56 1.31
N GLN A 312 20.38 -0.32 1.52
CA GLN A 312 20.65 0.43 2.76
C GLN A 312 20.07 -0.29 3.98
N LEU A 313 18.84 -0.80 3.88
CA LEU A 313 18.20 -1.56 4.94
C LEU A 313 19.03 -2.80 5.34
N LYS A 314 19.52 -3.58 4.36
CA LYS A 314 20.39 -4.73 4.64
C LYS A 314 21.62 -4.34 5.46
N HIS A 315 22.26 -3.22 5.12
CA HIS A 315 23.41 -2.72 5.87
C HIS A 315 23.04 -2.29 7.30
N VAL A 316 21.88 -1.67 7.50
CA VAL A 316 21.38 -1.30 8.83
C VAL A 316 21.08 -2.55 9.66
N LEU A 317 20.37 -3.54 9.10
CA LEU A 317 20.01 -4.78 9.80
C LEU A 317 21.22 -5.61 10.21
N GLN A 318 22.25 -5.69 9.36
CA GLN A 318 23.50 -6.41 9.65
C GLN A 318 24.33 -5.77 10.76
N ARG A 319 24.12 -4.48 11.07
CA ARG A 319 24.84 -3.73 12.09
C ARG A 319 24.07 -3.61 13.41
N GLN A 320 22.86 -4.19 13.50
CA GLN A 320 22.06 -4.17 14.73
C GLN A 320 22.73 -4.98 15.84
N ALA A 321 22.55 -4.55 17.09
CA ALA A 321 23.10 -5.23 18.27
C ALA A 321 22.56 -6.66 18.44
N GLU A 322 21.32 -6.91 17.98
CA GLU A 322 20.66 -8.22 17.99
C GLU A 322 20.28 -8.64 16.55
N PRO A 323 21.22 -9.12 15.72
CA PRO A 323 20.96 -9.45 14.31
C PRO A 323 19.86 -10.51 14.13
N ASP A 324 19.78 -11.49 15.05
CA ASP A 324 18.83 -12.60 14.95
C ASP A 324 17.37 -12.16 15.02
N LYS A 325 17.08 -11.11 15.81
CA LYS A 325 15.74 -10.49 15.90
C LYS A 325 15.25 -9.96 14.55
N TRP A 326 16.18 -9.58 13.69
CA TRP A 326 15.93 -8.90 12.42
C TRP A 326 16.07 -9.82 11.21
N LYS A 327 16.34 -11.11 11.42
CA LYS A 327 16.60 -12.09 10.36
C LYS A 327 15.45 -12.20 9.36
N ALA A 328 14.20 -12.22 9.84
CA ALA A 328 13.01 -12.23 9.00
C ALA A 328 12.95 -11.00 8.07
N MET A 329 13.09 -9.80 8.64
CA MET A 329 13.09 -8.55 7.87
C MET A 329 14.25 -8.48 6.87
N LEU A 330 15.43 -8.99 7.23
CA LEU A 330 16.58 -9.05 6.32
C LEU A 330 16.30 -9.92 5.10
N ARG A 331 15.63 -11.06 5.30
CA ARG A 331 15.26 -11.97 4.22
C ARG A 331 14.18 -11.36 3.32
N GLU A 332 13.19 -10.70 3.90
CA GLU A 332 12.19 -9.94 3.15
C GLU A 332 12.81 -8.77 2.38
N ALA A 333 13.78 -8.06 2.95
CA ALA A 333 14.51 -7.00 2.26
C ALA A 333 15.24 -7.54 1.03
N ARG A 334 15.85 -8.72 1.11
CA ARG A 334 16.50 -9.39 -0.03
C ARG A 334 15.51 -9.84 -1.10
N LEU A 335 14.36 -10.36 -0.70
CA LEU A 335 13.29 -10.70 -1.64
C LEU A 335 12.82 -9.43 -2.40
N ASN A 336 12.56 -8.34 -1.68
CA ASN A 336 12.11 -7.09 -2.31
C ASN A 336 13.21 -6.40 -3.13
N GLU A 337 14.49 -6.51 -2.74
CA GLU A 337 15.64 -6.12 -3.56
C GLU A 337 15.65 -6.89 -4.89
N ALA A 338 15.41 -8.20 -4.88
CA ALA A 338 15.33 -8.98 -6.11
C ALA A 338 14.16 -8.56 -7.01
N ILE A 339 12.97 -8.33 -6.41
CA ILE A 339 11.77 -7.87 -7.13
C ILE A 339 12.00 -6.50 -7.78
N THR A 340 12.52 -5.52 -7.03
CA THR A 340 12.81 -4.17 -7.54
C THR A 340 13.91 -4.20 -8.60
N THR A 341 14.93 -5.04 -8.43
CA THR A 341 15.99 -5.24 -9.43
C THR A 341 15.42 -5.79 -10.74
N LEU A 342 14.53 -6.78 -10.69
CA LEU A 342 13.87 -7.34 -11.89
C LEU A 342 13.09 -6.27 -12.67
N LYS A 343 12.38 -5.39 -11.95
CA LYS A 343 11.55 -4.31 -12.50
C LYS A 343 12.33 -3.14 -13.10
N LEU A 344 13.67 -3.19 -13.12
CA LEU A 344 14.46 -2.27 -13.94
C LEU A 344 14.39 -2.63 -15.44
N TYR A 345 13.80 -3.78 -15.79
CA TYR A 345 13.55 -4.25 -17.15
C TYR A 345 14.81 -4.30 -18.03
N ARG A 346 15.89 -4.87 -17.48
CA ARG A 346 17.15 -5.11 -18.18
C ARG A 346 17.59 -6.55 -17.94
N LEU A 347 18.08 -7.24 -18.97
CA LEU A 347 18.52 -8.64 -18.87
C LEU A 347 19.58 -8.85 -17.78
N GLU A 348 20.55 -7.94 -17.68
CA GLU A 348 21.59 -7.98 -16.65
C GLU A 348 21.01 -7.90 -15.23
N GLU A 349 20.00 -7.05 -15.03
CA GLU A 349 19.33 -6.90 -13.74
C GLU A 349 18.46 -8.13 -13.43
N GLY A 350 17.80 -8.73 -14.43
CA GLY A 350 17.12 -10.01 -14.29
C GLY A 350 18.05 -11.13 -13.79
N ASN A 351 19.26 -11.22 -14.35
CA ASN A 351 20.28 -12.17 -13.91
C ASN A 351 20.80 -11.88 -12.49
N LYS A 352 20.88 -10.61 -12.07
CA LYS A 352 21.19 -10.24 -10.68
C LYS A 352 20.06 -10.67 -9.73
N ALA A 353 18.81 -10.45 -10.11
CA ALA A 353 17.64 -10.86 -9.31
C ALA A 353 17.62 -12.39 -9.08
N VAL A 354 17.91 -13.18 -10.12
CA VAL A 354 18.06 -14.66 -10.01
C VAL A 354 19.10 -15.01 -8.95
N LYS A 355 20.30 -14.43 -9.00
CA LYS A 355 21.37 -14.70 -8.03
C LYS A 355 20.97 -14.35 -6.60
N ILE A 356 20.26 -13.24 -6.39
CA ILE A 356 19.78 -12.83 -5.05
C ILE A 356 18.80 -13.88 -4.51
N LEU A 357 17.85 -14.32 -5.33
CA LEU A 357 16.83 -15.32 -4.98
C LEU A 357 17.44 -16.70 -4.73
N GLU A 358 18.33 -17.18 -5.60
CA GLU A 358 19.04 -18.46 -5.42
C GLU A 358 19.82 -18.48 -4.10
N ASN A 359 20.54 -17.40 -3.79
CA ASN A 359 21.26 -17.27 -2.53
C ASN A 359 20.33 -17.24 -1.31
N LEU A 360 19.15 -16.63 -1.44
CA LEU A 360 18.15 -16.60 -0.36
C LEU A 360 17.52 -17.98 -0.16
N ILE A 361 17.17 -18.68 -1.24
CA ILE A 361 16.64 -20.05 -1.21
C ILE A 361 17.66 -21.01 -0.57
N ALA A 362 18.94 -20.90 -0.94
CA ALA A 362 19.99 -21.73 -0.37
C ALA A 362 20.12 -21.52 1.15
N GLU A 363 20.05 -20.28 1.62
CA GLU A 363 20.05 -19.95 3.05
C GLU A 363 18.83 -20.54 3.77
N LEU A 364 17.63 -20.38 3.21
CA LEU A 364 16.39 -20.90 3.80
C LEU A 364 16.37 -22.42 3.88
N LYS A 365 17.00 -23.11 2.91
CA LYS A 365 17.16 -24.57 2.93
C LYS A 365 18.19 -25.06 3.95
N ALA A 366 19.27 -24.29 4.15
CA ALA A 366 20.36 -24.63 5.05
C ALA A 366 20.00 -24.40 6.53
N GLU A 367 18.90 -23.69 6.81
CA GLU A 367 18.45 -23.46 8.17
C GLU A 367 18.03 -24.78 8.83
N PRO A 368 18.68 -25.21 9.93
CA PRO A 368 18.36 -26.48 10.56
C PRO A 368 16.91 -26.46 11.01
N GLN A 369 16.14 -27.44 10.53
CA GLN A 369 14.82 -27.73 11.07
C GLN A 369 15.07 -28.13 12.53
N SER A 370 14.84 -27.21 13.48
CA SER A 370 15.06 -27.45 14.90
C SER A 370 14.44 -28.79 15.28
N GLU A 371 15.29 -29.80 15.51
CA GLU A 371 14.88 -31.05 16.13
C GLU A 371 14.21 -30.69 17.46
N VAL A 372 13.00 -31.20 17.64
CA VAL A 372 12.36 -31.23 18.95
C VAL A 372 13.30 -32.04 19.84
N LEU A 373 14.03 -31.37 20.73
CA LEU A 373 14.84 -32.05 21.76
C LEU A 373 13.94 -33.07 22.48
N PRO A 374 14.36 -34.35 22.61
CA PRO A 374 13.61 -35.31 23.39
C PRO A 374 13.72 -34.91 24.86
N GLU A 375 12.58 -34.71 25.52
CA GLU A 375 12.54 -34.45 26.96
C GLU A 375 13.26 -35.57 27.71
N GLU A 376 14.31 -35.20 28.44
CA GLU A 376 14.86 -36.01 29.51
C GLU A 376 13.72 -36.34 30.48
N ARG A 377 13.36 -37.62 30.54
CA ARG A 377 12.51 -38.16 31.60
C ARG A 377 13.23 -37.95 32.94
N THR A 378 12.90 -36.89 33.66
CA THR A 378 13.10 -36.85 35.10
C THR A 378 12.13 -37.83 35.73
N ASN A 379 12.64 -39.03 36.02
CA ASN A 379 12.01 -39.97 36.93
C ASN A 379 11.94 -39.34 38.33
N ALA A 380 10.74 -39.16 38.86
CA ALA A 380 10.49 -39.09 40.29
C ALA A 380 9.28 -39.99 40.61
N THR A 381 9.58 -40.97 41.44
CA THR A 381 8.78 -42.10 41.93
C THR A 381 7.71 -41.65 42.94
N GLU A 382 6.79 -42.59 43.26
CA GLU A 382 5.77 -42.63 44.35
C GLU A 382 4.33 -42.28 43.91
N GLN A 383 3.27 -43.04 44.21
CA GLN A 383 3.03 -44.39 44.77
C GLN A 383 1.52 -44.68 44.62
N GLU A 384 1.14 -45.96 44.70
CA GLU A 384 -0.17 -46.59 44.44
C GLU A 384 -1.40 -46.07 45.22
N SER A 385 -2.61 -46.20 44.63
CA SER A 385 -3.64 -47.13 45.15
C SER A 385 -4.87 -47.27 44.21
N ASP A 386 -5.42 -48.49 44.20
CA ASP A 386 -6.48 -49.07 43.39
C ASP A 386 -7.90 -48.45 43.50
N ALA A 387 -8.70 -48.51 42.42
CA ALA A 387 -9.82 -49.46 42.27
C ALA A 387 -10.89 -49.07 41.20
N LYS A 388 -11.20 -50.05 40.33
CA LYS A 388 -12.51 -50.36 39.65
C LYS A 388 -13.11 -49.42 38.58
N ALA A 389 -12.77 -49.72 37.32
CA ALA A 389 -13.59 -50.12 36.14
C ALA A 389 -15.09 -49.69 35.97
N PRO A 390 -15.70 -49.89 34.77
CA PRO A 390 -15.41 -49.30 33.45
C PRO A 390 -16.71 -48.81 32.73
N ARG A 391 -16.63 -47.88 31.76
CA ARG A 391 -17.58 -47.89 30.62
C ARG A 391 -17.11 -47.04 29.44
N GLN A 392 -17.14 -47.70 28.29
CA GLN A 392 -16.78 -47.30 26.94
C GLN A 392 -17.63 -46.15 26.42
N VAL A 393 -17.00 -45.20 25.71
CA VAL A 393 -17.45 -44.73 24.39
C VAL A 393 -16.20 -44.50 23.53
N ALA A 394 -16.34 -44.84 22.25
CA ALA A 394 -15.33 -45.17 21.26
C ALA A 394 -14.31 -44.10 20.89
N ASP A 395 -13.14 -44.62 20.51
CA ASP A 395 -12.11 -44.05 19.66
C ASP A 395 -12.65 -43.30 18.43
N ALA A 396 -12.18 -42.07 18.27
CA ALA A 396 -11.66 -41.60 16.99
C ALA A 396 -10.35 -40.87 17.31
N GLY A 397 -9.23 -41.52 16.98
CA GLY A 397 -7.88 -41.06 17.26
C GLY A 397 -7.58 -39.70 16.63
N GLY A 398 -7.74 -38.64 17.41
CA GLY A 398 -7.14 -37.34 17.16
C GLY A 398 -5.74 -37.33 17.73
N GLN A 399 -4.75 -37.83 16.98
CA GLN A 399 -3.37 -37.40 17.19
C GLN A 399 -3.34 -35.89 16.88
N ALA A 400 -3.47 -35.07 17.92
CA ALA A 400 -3.24 -33.64 17.84
C ALA A 400 -1.79 -33.44 17.40
N ALA A 401 -1.59 -33.21 16.10
CA ALA A 401 -0.31 -32.88 15.52
C ALA A 401 0.27 -31.69 16.28
N LYS A 402 1.36 -31.95 17.02
CA LYS A 402 2.17 -30.99 17.76
C LYS A 402 2.39 -29.75 16.87
N PRO A 403 2.13 -28.52 17.33
CA PRO A 403 2.38 -27.34 16.52
C PRO A 403 3.86 -27.30 16.14
N LEU A 404 4.15 -27.29 14.82
CA LEU A 404 5.49 -26.96 14.33
C LEU A 404 5.92 -25.62 14.94
N ALA A 405 7.20 -25.51 15.33
CA ALA A 405 7.74 -24.28 15.86
C ALA A 405 7.46 -23.11 14.88
N PRO A 406 7.04 -21.92 15.38
CA PRO A 406 6.61 -20.79 14.55
C PRO A 406 7.67 -20.33 13.52
N THR A 407 8.94 -20.59 13.76
CA THR A 407 10.07 -20.34 12.85
C THR A 407 10.06 -21.25 11.61
N LEU A 408 9.71 -22.53 11.75
CA LEU A 408 9.65 -23.48 10.63
C LEU A 408 8.52 -23.12 9.65
N THR A 409 7.40 -22.63 10.18
CA THR A 409 6.27 -22.15 9.36
C THR A 409 6.59 -20.86 8.60
N TYR A 410 7.33 -19.91 9.19
CA TYR A 410 7.79 -18.71 8.48
C TYR A 410 8.74 -19.06 7.32
N THR A 411 9.77 -19.88 7.59
CA THR A 411 10.78 -20.26 6.59
C THR A 411 10.16 -20.97 5.40
N THR A 412 9.24 -21.92 5.61
CA THR A 412 8.56 -22.62 4.51
C THR A 412 7.69 -21.67 3.68
N LYS A 413 6.93 -20.76 4.31
CA LYS A 413 6.13 -19.77 3.56
C LYS A 413 7.02 -18.89 2.69
N LEU A 414 8.08 -18.31 3.27
CA LEU A 414 9.00 -17.46 2.53
C LEU A 414 9.71 -18.23 1.41
N LEU A 415 10.05 -19.51 1.63
CA LEU A 415 10.63 -20.37 0.61
C LEU A 415 9.67 -20.57 -0.57
N THR A 416 8.39 -20.84 -0.32
CA THR A 416 7.34 -20.91 -1.36
C THR A 416 7.31 -19.65 -2.22
N ILE A 417 7.36 -18.48 -1.59
CA ILE A 417 7.33 -17.19 -2.28
C ILE A 417 8.60 -16.96 -3.09
N CYS A 418 9.76 -17.32 -2.56
CA CYS A 418 11.01 -17.20 -3.28
C CYS A 418 11.02 -18.07 -4.54
N TYR A 419 10.46 -19.28 -4.48
CA TYR A 419 10.31 -20.13 -5.67
C TYR A 419 9.34 -19.55 -6.70
N ALA A 420 8.17 -19.08 -6.27
CA ALA A 420 7.22 -18.43 -7.17
C ALA A 420 7.85 -17.18 -7.83
N GLN A 421 8.55 -16.35 -7.05
CA GLN A 421 9.24 -15.17 -7.57
C GLN A 421 10.40 -15.53 -8.51
N LEU A 422 11.16 -16.59 -8.23
CA LEU A 422 12.25 -17.04 -9.09
C LEU A 422 11.71 -17.58 -10.43
N ALA A 423 10.59 -18.31 -10.41
CA ALA A 423 9.89 -18.72 -11.61
C ALA A 423 9.42 -17.50 -12.43
N TYR A 424 8.76 -16.53 -11.79
CA TYR A 424 8.35 -15.27 -12.45
C TYR A 424 9.54 -14.52 -13.07
N THR A 425 10.68 -14.51 -12.36
CA THR A 425 11.93 -13.89 -12.82
C THR A 425 12.46 -14.56 -14.08
N HIS A 426 12.47 -15.90 -14.13
CA HIS A 426 12.85 -16.63 -15.34
C HIS A 426 11.88 -16.39 -16.51
N GLY A 427 10.56 -16.35 -16.26
CA GLY A 427 9.58 -15.95 -17.27
C GLY A 427 9.83 -14.54 -17.82
N THR A 428 10.27 -13.61 -16.96
CA THR A 428 10.61 -12.24 -17.37
C THR A 428 11.90 -12.20 -18.19
N ILE A 429 12.91 -13.00 -17.84
CA ILE A 429 14.13 -13.14 -18.64
C ILE A 429 13.80 -13.66 -20.04
N LEU A 430 12.91 -14.65 -20.16
CA LEU A 430 12.42 -15.12 -21.47
C LEU A 430 11.85 -13.97 -22.31
N SER A 431 11.16 -13.00 -21.70
CA SER A 431 10.68 -11.82 -22.44
C SER A 431 11.80 -10.92 -22.97
N PHE A 432 12.94 -10.81 -22.28
CA PHE A 432 14.10 -10.05 -22.75
C PHE A 432 14.87 -10.78 -23.85
N LEU A 433 14.88 -12.11 -23.82
CA LEU A 433 15.52 -12.93 -24.85
C LEU A 433 14.75 -12.91 -26.17
N ARG A 434 13.45 -12.57 -26.13
CA ARG A 434 12.60 -12.43 -27.32
C ARG A 434 13.23 -11.50 -28.36
N ASP A 435 13.75 -10.38 -27.89
CA ASP A 435 14.24 -9.31 -28.77
C ASP A 435 15.60 -9.68 -29.40
N LYS A 436 16.24 -10.78 -28.95
CA LYS A 436 17.51 -11.29 -29.48
C LYS A 436 17.36 -12.46 -30.47
N LYS A 437 16.14 -12.95 -30.74
CA LYS A 437 15.81 -14.22 -31.43
C LYS A 437 16.54 -14.53 -32.75
N LYS A 438 17.25 -13.59 -33.37
CA LYS A 438 18.07 -13.83 -34.57
C LYS A 438 19.36 -14.63 -34.31
N ASP A 439 19.74 -14.84 -33.05
CA ASP A 439 20.96 -15.58 -32.68
C ASP A 439 20.71 -17.07 -32.41
N VAL A 440 21.39 -17.96 -33.15
CA VAL A 440 21.28 -19.42 -33.04
C VAL A 440 21.73 -19.93 -31.67
N SER A 441 22.51 -19.16 -30.90
CA SER A 441 22.93 -19.55 -29.55
C SER A 441 21.84 -19.43 -28.47
N LEU A 442 20.67 -18.86 -28.79
CA LEU A 442 19.59 -18.58 -27.82
C LEU A 442 18.79 -19.81 -27.40
N ASP A 443 18.71 -20.86 -28.23
CA ASP A 443 17.85 -22.02 -27.94
C ASP A 443 18.23 -22.73 -26.63
N LYS A 444 19.54 -22.75 -26.32
CA LYS A 444 20.04 -23.32 -25.07
C LYS A 444 19.65 -22.46 -23.86
N GLU A 445 19.82 -21.15 -23.96
CA GLU A 445 19.51 -20.20 -22.88
C GLU A 445 18.00 -20.15 -22.61
N VAL A 446 17.18 -20.13 -23.66
CA VAL A 446 15.71 -20.22 -23.57
C VAL A 446 15.29 -21.52 -22.90
N SER A 447 15.87 -22.65 -23.31
CA SER A 447 15.56 -23.96 -22.72
C SER A 447 15.94 -24.03 -21.25
N GLU A 448 17.10 -23.49 -20.87
CA GLU A 448 17.57 -23.45 -19.48
C GLU A 448 16.61 -22.63 -18.59
N HIS A 449 16.25 -21.42 -19.01
CA HIS A 449 15.32 -20.58 -18.26
C HIS A 449 13.92 -21.17 -18.18
N ALA A 450 13.44 -21.81 -19.25
CA ALA A 450 12.16 -22.49 -19.26
C ALA A 450 12.11 -23.66 -18.26
N THR A 451 13.13 -24.52 -18.27
CA THR A 451 13.23 -25.64 -17.31
C THR A 451 13.31 -25.12 -15.87
N LYS A 452 14.16 -24.11 -15.60
CA LYS A 452 14.26 -23.50 -14.27
C LYS A 452 12.94 -22.87 -13.83
N MET A 453 12.21 -22.22 -14.72
CA MET A 453 10.89 -21.65 -14.42
C MET A 453 9.90 -22.75 -13.99
N GLU A 454 9.76 -23.81 -14.79
CA GLU A 454 8.85 -24.92 -14.51
C GLU A 454 9.22 -25.65 -13.22
N ASP A 455 10.50 -25.91 -12.98
CA ASP A 455 10.97 -26.61 -11.77
C ASP A 455 10.76 -25.78 -10.51
N ASN A 456 10.97 -24.46 -10.57
CA ASN A 456 10.67 -23.58 -9.44
C ASN A 456 9.16 -23.50 -9.17
N LEU A 457 8.29 -23.53 -10.19
CA LEU A 457 6.83 -23.61 -9.96
C LEU A 457 6.45 -24.92 -9.26
N LYS A 458 6.99 -26.06 -9.70
CA LYS A 458 6.77 -27.36 -9.02
C LYS A 458 7.23 -27.31 -7.56
N LEU A 459 8.38 -26.71 -7.29
CA LEU A 459 8.90 -26.55 -5.93
C LEU A 459 8.01 -25.62 -5.09
N ALA A 460 7.51 -24.52 -5.66
CA ALA A 460 6.57 -23.62 -5.01
C ALA A 460 5.28 -24.38 -4.61
N ASP A 461 4.70 -25.15 -5.53
CA ASP A 461 3.52 -25.99 -5.26
C ASP A 461 3.78 -27.00 -4.15
N GLN A 462 4.89 -27.74 -4.23
CA GLN A 462 5.27 -28.71 -3.20
C GLN A 462 5.39 -28.06 -1.82
N THR A 463 6.03 -26.91 -1.72
CA THR A 463 6.15 -26.18 -0.45
C THR A 463 4.82 -25.60 0.02
N PHE A 464 3.98 -25.09 -0.89
CA PHE A 464 2.67 -24.55 -0.57
C PHE A 464 1.73 -25.61 0.00
N TYR A 465 1.61 -26.75 -0.68
CA TYR A 465 0.74 -27.86 -0.25
C TYR A 465 1.30 -28.66 0.93
N SER A 466 2.58 -28.46 1.30
CA SER A 466 3.14 -29.00 2.54
C SER A 466 2.65 -28.27 3.81
N LEU A 467 2.07 -27.07 3.66
CA LEU A 467 1.55 -26.27 4.76
C LEU A 467 0.10 -26.65 5.09
N GLU A 468 -0.16 -27.04 6.35
CA GLU A 468 -1.50 -27.30 6.87
C GLU A 468 -2.30 -26.01 7.08
N GLU A 469 -3.64 -26.11 7.08
CA GLU A 469 -4.53 -24.94 7.22
C GLU A 469 -4.24 -24.10 8.48
N LYS A 470 -3.91 -24.76 9.59
CA LYS A 470 -3.59 -24.12 10.88
C LYS A 470 -2.25 -23.34 10.88
N GLN A 471 -1.42 -23.55 9.87
CA GLN A 471 -0.12 -22.87 9.74
C GLN A 471 -0.25 -21.52 9.04
N TRP A 472 -1.37 -21.27 8.37
CA TRP A 472 -1.72 -19.95 7.85
C TRP A 472 -2.31 -19.12 8.97
N ALA A 473 -1.82 -17.89 9.10
CA ALA A 473 -2.27 -17.02 10.17
C ALA A 473 -3.56 -16.27 9.79
N SER A 474 -3.94 -16.27 8.51
CA SER A 474 -5.31 -16.04 8.06
C SER A 474 -5.56 -16.67 6.67
N PRO A 475 -6.83 -16.85 6.25
CA PRO A 475 -7.15 -17.24 4.87
C PRO A 475 -6.54 -16.29 3.83
N GLN A 476 -6.44 -14.99 4.14
CA GLN A 476 -5.87 -14.00 3.24
C GLN A 476 -4.37 -14.23 3.00
N GLU A 477 -3.61 -14.72 4.00
CA GLU A 477 -2.20 -15.05 3.81
C GLU A 477 -2.00 -16.16 2.78
N LYS A 478 -2.88 -17.15 2.85
CA LYS A 478 -2.85 -18.30 1.95
C LYS A 478 -3.14 -17.85 0.52
N LEU A 479 -4.20 -17.05 0.33
CA LEU A 479 -4.51 -16.43 -0.96
C LEU A 479 -3.36 -15.52 -1.44
N ASP A 480 -2.71 -14.79 -0.53
CA ASP A 480 -1.55 -13.94 -0.83
C ASP A 480 -0.33 -14.72 -1.33
N VAL A 481 -0.16 -15.98 -0.92
CA VAL A 481 0.90 -16.84 -1.48
C VAL A 481 0.43 -17.52 -2.76
N GLN A 482 -0.82 -17.96 -2.81
CA GLN A 482 -1.42 -18.62 -3.97
C GLN A 482 -1.42 -17.71 -5.19
N PHE A 483 -1.84 -16.45 -5.08
CA PHE A 483 -1.85 -15.53 -6.22
C PHE A 483 -0.46 -15.37 -6.85
N ARG A 484 0.62 -15.42 -6.05
CA ARG A 484 1.99 -15.30 -6.56
C ARG A 484 2.38 -16.49 -7.40
N ILE A 485 2.00 -17.69 -6.97
CA ILE A 485 2.22 -18.93 -7.70
C ILE A 485 1.46 -18.87 -9.02
N GLU A 486 0.17 -18.51 -8.98
CA GLU A 486 -0.67 -18.44 -10.17
C GLU A 486 -0.25 -17.33 -11.13
N ASN A 487 0.16 -16.16 -10.62
CA ASN A 487 0.72 -15.09 -11.43
C ASN A 487 2.01 -15.53 -12.13
N ALA A 488 2.94 -16.18 -11.40
CA ALA A 488 4.16 -16.73 -11.97
C ALA A 488 3.88 -17.82 -13.01
N ARG A 489 2.90 -18.68 -12.76
CA ARG A 489 2.49 -19.76 -13.66
C ARG A 489 1.88 -19.21 -14.95
N GLY A 490 0.91 -18.31 -14.84
CA GLY A 490 0.24 -17.70 -15.99
C GLY A 490 1.20 -16.89 -16.84
N TYR A 491 1.95 -15.97 -16.22
CA TYR A 491 2.94 -15.16 -16.93
C TYR A 491 4.04 -16.02 -17.57
N GLY A 492 4.58 -16.99 -16.82
CA GLY A 492 5.59 -17.90 -17.30
C GLY A 492 5.13 -18.76 -18.48
N ARG A 493 3.92 -19.33 -18.40
CA ARG A 493 3.31 -20.12 -19.48
C ARG A 493 3.16 -19.30 -20.76
N TYR A 494 2.68 -18.06 -20.65
CA TYR A 494 2.58 -17.14 -21.79
C TYR A 494 3.94 -16.86 -22.44
N ARG A 495 4.95 -16.49 -21.63
CA ARG A 495 6.29 -16.18 -22.16
C ARG A 495 6.96 -17.39 -22.78
N LEU A 496 6.77 -18.57 -22.22
CA LEU A 496 7.30 -19.82 -22.77
C LEU A 496 6.63 -20.20 -24.09
N ALA A 497 5.32 -20.02 -24.19
CA ALA A 497 4.55 -20.37 -25.39
C ALA A 497 5.10 -19.64 -26.63
N PHE A 498 5.58 -18.41 -26.47
CA PHE A 498 6.13 -17.61 -27.57
C PHE A 498 7.32 -18.29 -28.28
N PHE A 499 8.10 -19.07 -27.54
CA PHE A 499 9.29 -19.75 -28.06
C PHE A 499 9.01 -21.18 -28.53
N ARG A 500 8.14 -21.90 -27.82
CA ARG A 500 7.98 -23.35 -28.01
C ARG A 500 6.80 -23.74 -28.88
N GLU A 501 5.75 -22.92 -28.91
CA GLU A 501 4.49 -23.31 -29.54
C GLU A 501 4.40 -22.77 -30.96
N ASP A 502 3.82 -23.58 -31.84
CA ASP A 502 3.50 -23.13 -33.19
C ASP A 502 2.40 -22.06 -33.13
N LYS A 503 2.66 -20.97 -33.85
CA LYS A 503 1.76 -19.81 -33.98
C LYS A 503 0.80 -19.99 -35.15
N GLN A 504 1.12 -20.87 -36.09
CA GLN A 504 0.28 -21.10 -37.26
C GLN A 504 -1.00 -21.82 -36.86
N ARG A 505 -2.12 -21.38 -37.44
CA ARG A 505 -3.40 -22.07 -37.29
C ARG A 505 -3.39 -23.34 -38.13
N PRO A 506 -3.69 -24.52 -37.56
CA PRO A 506 -3.75 -25.75 -38.34
C PRO A 506 -4.88 -25.71 -39.39
N LYS A 507 -6.01 -25.06 -39.08
CA LYS A 507 -7.16 -24.80 -39.98
C LYS A 507 -7.84 -23.48 -39.62
N ALA A 508 -8.66 -22.93 -40.53
CA ALA A 508 -9.33 -21.63 -40.39
C ALA A 508 -10.20 -21.45 -39.12
N ASN A 509 -10.62 -22.55 -38.48
CA ASN A 509 -11.45 -22.55 -37.26
C ASN A 509 -10.78 -23.26 -36.06
N GLU A 510 -9.50 -23.65 -36.18
CA GLU A 510 -8.78 -24.35 -35.12
C GLU A 510 -7.87 -23.38 -34.35
N VAL A 511 -7.81 -23.58 -33.04
CA VAL A 511 -6.98 -22.81 -32.12
C VAL A 511 -5.53 -23.28 -32.30
N SER A 512 -4.58 -22.38 -32.51
CA SER A 512 -3.16 -22.76 -32.59
C SER A 512 -2.65 -23.25 -31.22
N PRO A 513 -1.58 -24.08 -31.18
CA PRO A 513 -0.93 -24.45 -29.93
C PRO A 513 -0.57 -23.24 -29.06
N TYR A 514 -0.08 -22.16 -29.69
CA TYR A 514 0.19 -20.90 -29.00
C TYR A 514 -1.07 -20.30 -28.35
N GLN A 515 -2.17 -20.22 -29.09
CA GLN A 515 -3.43 -19.70 -28.58
C GLN A 515 -3.98 -20.55 -27.42
N GLN A 516 -3.82 -21.88 -27.48
CA GLN A 516 -4.23 -22.77 -26.40
C GLN A 516 -3.40 -22.53 -25.14
N ALA A 517 -2.07 -22.42 -25.27
CA ALA A 517 -1.20 -22.09 -24.14
C ALA A 517 -1.51 -20.70 -23.54
N CYS A 518 -1.89 -19.72 -24.36
CA CYS A 518 -2.35 -18.42 -23.90
C CYS A 518 -3.68 -18.50 -23.13
N LYS A 519 -4.62 -19.34 -23.56
CA LYS A 519 -5.88 -19.58 -22.81
C LYS A 519 -5.62 -20.22 -21.45
N GLU A 520 -4.68 -21.16 -21.37
CA GLU A 520 -4.22 -21.72 -20.09
C GLU A 520 -3.58 -20.65 -19.20
N ALA A 521 -2.71 -19.82 -19.77
CA ALA A 521 -2.09 -18.70 -19.05
C ALA A 521 -3.15 -17.72 -18.50
N ILE A 522 -4.16 -17.37 -19.30
CA ILE A 522 -5.29 -16.53 -18.88
C ILE A 522 -6.03 -17.16 -17.70
N SER A 523 -6.30 -18.47 -17.73
CA SER A 523 -6.98 -19.15 -16.60
C SER A 523 -6.22 -19.00 -15.29
N PHE A 524 -4.89 -19.17 -15.29
CA PHE A 524 -4.08 -18.98 -14.09
C PHE A 524 -4.08 -17.52 -13.62
N LEU A 525 -3.96 -16.56 -14.55
CA LEU A 525 -3.99 -15.14 -14.21
C LEU A 525 -5.37 -14.68 -13.71
N GLN A 526 -6.46 -15.27 -14.20
CA GLN A 526 -7.81 -15.03 -13.67
C GLN A 526 -7.92 -15.51 -12.23
N THR A 527 -7.44 -16.73 -11.93
CA THR A 527 -7.36 -17.22 -10.53
C THR A 527 -6.51 -16.29 -9.66
N ALA A 528 -5.35 -15.83 -10.15
CA ALA A 528 -4.53 -14.87 -9.41
C ALA A 528 -5.26 -13.54 -9.13
N ASN A 529 -6.06 -13.07 -10.09
CA ASN A 529 -6.86 -11.85 -9.94
C ASN A 529 -8.08 -12.04 -9.01
N GLU A 530 -8.63 -13.25 -8.92
CA GLU A 530 -9.66 -13.61 -7.94
C GLU A 530 -9.09 -13.66 -6.53
N ASP A 531 -7.90 -14.25 -6.36
CA ASP A 531 -7.20 -14.34 -5.07
C ASP A 531 -6.74 -12.96 -4.56
N ARG A 532 -6.33 -12.08 -5.48
CA ARG A 532 -5.91 -10.70 -5.17
C ARG A 532 -6.39 -9.70 -6.22
N PRO A 533 -7.64 -9.21 -6.11
CA PRO A 533 -8.19 -8.23 -7.05
C PRO A 533 -7.41 -6.92 -7.05
N ASN A 534 -7.38 -6.26 -8.20
CA ASN A 534 -6.67 -4.98 -8.41
C ASN A 534 -5.14 -5.04 -8.29
N HIS A 535 -4.52 -6.23 -8.24
CA HIS A 535 -3.06 -6.31 -8.33
C HIS A 535 -2.60 -5.95 -9.75
N TYR A 536 -1.91 -4.80 -9.91
CA TYR A 536 -1.57 -4.26 -11.23
C TYR A 536 -0.80 -5.26 -12.10
N GLU A 537 0.17 -6.00 -11.55
CA GLU A 537 0.97 -6.94 -12.35
C GLU A 537 0.11 -8.03 -13.00
N VAL A 538 -0.88 -8.55 -12.28
CA VAL A 538 -1.77 -9.59 -12.81
C VAL A 538 -2.64 -9.02 -13.92
N ILE A 539 -3.20 -7.83 -13.70
CA ILE A 539 -4.03 -7.11 -14.67
C ILE A 539 -3.22 -6.77 -15.93
N GLN A 540 -1.99 -6.28 -15.78
CA GLN A 540 -1.09 -6.01 -16.89
C GLN A 540 -0.73 -7.29 -17.64
N ASN A 541 -0.44 -8.39 -16.94
CA ASN A 541 -0.13 -9.68 -17.56
C ASN A 541 -1.31 -10.20 -18.39
N LEU A 542 -2.55 -10.07 -17.91
CA LEU A 542 -3.76 -10.38 -18.68
C LEU A 542 -3.85 -9.49 -19.93
N ALA A 543 -3.70 -8.17 -19.74
CA ALA A 543 -3.82 -7.19 -20.82
C ALA A 543 -2.81 -7.43 -21.94
N MET A 544 -1.58 -7.84 -21.62
CA MET A 544 -0.58 -8.21 -22.61
C MET A 544 -0.99 -9.40 -23.47
N ILE A 545 -1.60 -10.43 -22.89
CA ILE A 545 -2.04 -11.61 -23.67
C ILE A 545 -3.15 -11.19 -24.63
N TYR A 546 -4.12 -10.41 -24.15
CA TYR A 546 -5.19 -9.86 -25.00
C TYR A 546 -4.68 -8.89 -26.08
N ALA A 547 -3.57 -8.19 -25.83
CA ALA A 547 -2.92 -7.32 -26.80
C ALA A 547 -2.11 -8.07 -27.87
N ASP A 548 -1.74 -9.33 -27.61
CA ASP A 548 -0.83 -10.10 -28.45
C ASP A 548 -1.47 -10.48 -29.79
N LYS A 549 -0.80 -10.10 -30.89
CA LYS A 549 -1.26 -10.39 -32.27
C LYS A 549 -1.28 -11.89 -32.61
N ASP A 550 -0.41 -12.67 -31.98
CA ASP A 550 -0.29 -14.10 -32.26
C ASP A 550 -1.35 -14.89 -31.47
N TYR A 551 -1.88 -14.31 -30.38
CA TYR A 551 -3.00 -14.85 -29.63
C TYR A 551 -4.33 -14.52 -30.32
N ASP A 552 -4.51 -13.27 -30.70
CA ASP A 552 -5.70 -12.80 -31.39
C ASP A 552 -5.22 -11.95 -32.55
N ASP A 553 -5.43 -12.40 -33.79
CA ASP A 553 -5.00 -11.70 -35.01
C ASP A 553 -6.07 -10.72 -35.52
N SER A 554 -7.36 -10.98 -35.26
CA SER A 554 -8.49 -10.11 -35.63
C SER A 554 -8.59 -8.86 -34.75
N GLY A 555 -8.01 -8.90 -33.56
CA GLY A 555 -7.98 -7.78 -32.63
C GLY A 555 -9.26 -7.61 -31.82
N ASP A 556 -10.10 -8.65 -31.76
CA ASP A 556 -11.37 -8.66 -31.02
C ASP A 556 -11.16 -8.46 -29.51
N SER A 557 -9.99 -8.81 -28.99
CA SER A 557 -9.57 -8.70 -27.59
C SER A 557 -8.89 -7.38 -27.25
N LEU A 558 -8.59 -6.53 -28.25
CA LEU A 558 -7.92 -5.23 -28.02
C LEU A 558 -8.72 -4.28 -27.11
N PRO A 559 -10.07 -4.19 -27.21
CA PRO A 559 -10.85 -3.39 -26.27
C PRO A 559 -10.67 -3.83 -24.81
N GLU A 560 -10.59 -5.13 -24.55
CA GLU A 560 -10.35 -5.69 -23.21
C GLU A 560 -8.95 -5.32 -22.71
N ALA A 561 -7.92 -5.45 -23.57
CA ALA A 561 -6.55 -5.04 -23.25
C ALA A 561 -6.48 -3.54 -22.88
N ILE A 562 -7.15 -2.67 -23.64
CA ILE A 562 -7.23 -1.23 -23.35
C ILE A 562 -7.92 -0.98 -22.01
N TRP A 563 -9.03 -1.66 -21.74
CA TRP A 563 -9.75 -1.50 -20.47
C TRP A 563 -8.87 -1.87 -19.28
N LEU A 564 -8.15 -3.00 -19.35
CA LEU A 564 -7.25 -3.46 -18.30
C LEU A 564 -6.08 -2.50 -18.07
N PHE A 565 -5.40 -2.01 -19.12
CA PHE A 565 -4.31 -1.05 -18.96
C PHE A 565 -4.78 0.33 -18.48
N ASN A 566 -5.96 0.80 -18.92
CA ASN A 566 -6.54 2.03 -18.39
C ASN A 566 -6.92 1.89 -16.91
N ARG A 567 -7.41 0.73 -16.49
CA ARG A 567 -7.66 0.44 -15.09
C ARG A 567 -6.36 0.55 -14.27
N THR A 568 -5.24 -0.01 -14.73
CA THR A 568 -3.96 0.10 -14.00
C THR A 568 -3.39 1.52 -13.95
N LYS A 569 -3.66 2.35 -14.97
CA LYS A 569 -3.31 3.78 -14.96
C LYS A 569 -3.93 4.56 -13.82
N GLU A 570 -5.10 4.15 -13.33
CA GLU A 570 -5.80 4.85 -12.24
C GLU A 570 -5.05 4.74 -10.91
N PHE A 571 -4.45 3.57 -10.62
CA PHE A 571 -3.79 3.31 -9.35
C PHE A 571 -2.26 3.26 -9.41
N VAL A 572 -1.67 3.03 -10.60
CA VAL A 572 -0.21 3.07 -10.82
C VAL A 572 0.15 4.02 -11.97
N PRO A 573 -0.11 5.33 -11.85
CA PRO A 573 0.02 6.29 -12.96
C PRO A 573 1.47 6.56 -13.39
N ASN A 574 2.45 6.13 -12.59
CA ASN A 574 3.87 6.31 -12.85
C ASN A 574 4.51 5.10 -13.55
N ASP A 575 3.76 4.03 -13.80
CA ASP A 575 4.27 2.89 -14.57
C ASP A 575 4.37 3.25 -16.05
N PHE A 576 5.58 3.49 -16.57
CA PHE A 576 5.79 3.78 -17.99
C PHE A 576 5.34 2.63 -18.91
N TYR A 577 5.38 1.37 -18.42
CA TYR A 577 5.17 0.19 -19.25
C TYR A 577 3.73 0.11 -19.78
N GLN A 578 2.73 0.48 -18.99
CA GLN A 578 1.33 0.44 -19.45
C GLN A 578 1.06 1.45 -20.58
N PHE A 579 1.72 2.62 -20.56
CA PHE A 579 1.62 3.62 -21.61
C PHE A 579 2.30 3.13 -22.90
N GLU A 580 3.43 2.44 -22.76
CA GLU A 580 4.11 1.78 -23.88
C GLU A 580 3.20 0.69 -24.52
N GLN A 581 2.56 -0.15 -23.71
CA GLN A 581 1.65 -1.17 -24.21
C GLN A 581 0.40 -0.56 -24.88
N LEU A 582 -0.19 0.48 -24.30
CA LEU A 582 -1.33 1.19 -24.91
C LEU A 582 -0.95 1.84 -26.24
N ALA A 583 0.23 2.46 -26.35
CA ALA A 583 0.72 3.00 -27.61
C ALA A 583 0.80 1.91 -28.69
N ASN A 584 1.33 0.74 -28.34
CA ASN A 584 1.41 -0.41 -29.25
C ASN A 584 0.03 -0.96 -29.65
N ILE A 585 -0.92 -1.00 -28.72
CA ILE A 585 -2.31 -1.38 -29.03
C ILE A 585 -2.94 -0.40 -30.03
N HIS A 586 -2.77 0.91 -29.84
CA HIS A 586 -3.30 1.93 -30.75
C HIS A 586 -2.66 1.84 -32.15
N LEU A 587 -1.34 1.61 -32.22
CA LEU A 587 -0.65 1.34 -33.49
C LEU A 587 -1.25 0.13 -34.20
N ARG A 588 -1.62 -0.92 -33.45
CA ARG A 588 -2.26 -2.12 -33.98
C ARG A 588 -3.71 -1.84 -34.43
N LEU A 589 -4.51 -1.12 -33.64
CA LEU A 589 -5.90 -0.75 -33.95
C LEU A 589 -6.02 0.03 -35.27
N MET A 590 -5.02 0.84 -35.61
CA MET A 590 -4.96 1.54 -36.90
C MET A 590 -5.11 0.59 -38.10
N GLY A 591 -4.59 -0.65 -38.00
CA GLY A 591 -4.70 -1.66 -39.04
C GLY A 591 -6.13 -2.15 -39.30
N PHE A 592 -7.01 -2.05 -38.31
CA PHE A 592 -8.42 -2.45 -38.39
C PHE A 592 -9.36 -1.28 -38.72
N CYS A 593 -8.87 -0.04 -38.71
CA CYS A 593 -9.66 1.13 -39.06
C CYS A 593 -10.00 1.18 -40.57
N SER A 594 -11.30 1.25 -40.86
CA SER A 594 -11.86 1.38 -42.22
C SER A 594 -11.85 2.82 -42.75
N THR A 595 -11.74 3.83 -41.89
CA THR A 595 -11.75 5.25 -42.26
C THR A 595 -10.48 5.97 -41.84
N ASN A 596 -10.13 7.04 -42.57
CA ASN A 596 -9.02 7.91 -42.22
C ASN A 596 -9.24 8.65 -40.88
N GLU A 597 -10.49 8.94 -40.52
CA GLU A 597 -10.83 9.55 -39.24
C GLU A 597 -10.56 8.61 -38.06
N CYS A 598 -10.96 7.33 -38.19
CA CYS A 598 -10.62 6.29 -37.22
C CYS A 598 -9.10 6.18 -37.06
N ARG A 599 -8.36 6.06 -38.17
CA ARG A 599 -6.88 5.99 -38.12
C ARG A 599 -6.28 7.21 -37.45
N ARG A 600 -6.79 8.40 -37.75
CA ARG A 600 -6.34 9.65 -37.13
C ARG A 600 -6.48 9.60 -35.61
N LYS A 601 -7.63 9.18 -35.10
CA LYS A 601 -7.91 9.07 -33.67
C LYS A 601 -6.97 8.08 -32.98
N GLU A 602 -6.75 6.91 -33.57
CA GLU A 602 -5.82 5.91 -33.02
C GLU A 602 -4.37 6.40 -33.04
N ILE A 603 -3.96 7.12 -34.10
CA ILE A 603 -2.64 7.73 -34.18
C ILE A 603 -2.45 8.77 -33.07
N GLU A 604 -3.40 9.67 -32.88
CA GLU A 604 -3.33 10.71 -31.84
C GLU A 604 -3.29 10.11 -30.44
N ALA A 605 -4.13 9.10 -30.16
CA ALA A 605 -4.14 8.39 -28.89
C ALA A 605 -2.81 7.67 -28.65
N GLY A 606 -2.33 6.88 -29.62
CA GLY A 606 -1.07 6.15 -29.49
C GLY A 606 0.14 7.08 -29.32
N MET A 607 0.17 8.24 -29.99
CA MET A 607 1.23 9.23 -29.83
C MET A 607 1.22 9.86 -28.44
N ALA A 608 0.03 10.11 -27.87
CA ALA A 608 -0.10 10.63 -26.51
C ALA A 608 0.41 9.63 -25.46
N GLU A 609 0.04 8.35 -25.59
CA GLU A 609 0.51 7.29 -24.70
C GLU A 609 2.03 7.07 -24.84
N ALA A 610 2.57 7.04 -26.07
CA ALA A 610 4.00 6.90 -26.29
C ALA A 610 4.81 8.05 -25.68
N LYS A 611 4.35 9.30 -25.88
CA LYS A 611 4.97 10.47 -25.24
C LYS A 611 4.94 10.37 -23.72
N ARG A 612 3.82 9.91 -23.15
CA ARG A 612 3.71 9.73 -21.70
C ARG A 612 4.66 8.65 -21.17
N ALA A 613 4.85 7.57 -21.91
CA ALA A 613 5.87 6.56 -21.58
C ALA A 613 7.29 7.15 -21.60
N ILE A 614 7.60 7.99 -22.59
CA ILE A 614 8.92 8.66 -22.73
C ILE A 614 9.14 9.70 -21.62
N GLU A 615 8.11 10.44 -21.21
CA GLU A 615 8.17 11.38 -20.08
C GLU A 615 8.54 10.65 -18.77
N LEU A 616 7.99 9.45 -18.56
CA LEU A 616 8.26 8.63 -17.38
C LEU A 616 9.60 7.88 -17.50
N ARG A 617 10.00 7.49 -18.72
CA ARG A 617 11.26 6.82 -19.03
C ARG A 617 11.78 7.22 -20.41
N THR A 618 12.72 8.17 -20.42
CA THR A 618 13.30 8.73 -21.65
C THR A 618 13.99 7.69 -22.53
N GLU A 619 14.47 6.59 -21.95
CA GLU A 619 15.12 5.47 -22.66
C GLU A 619 14.16 4.32 -23.03
N SER A 620 12.83 4.51 -23.03
CA SER A 620 11.90 3.47 -23.50
C SER A 620 12.01 3.33 -25.02
N ALA A 621 12.81 2.34 -25.45
CA ALA A 621 13.07 2.10 -26.86
C ALA A 621 11.79 1.71 -27.64
N SER A 622 10.93 0.89 -27.02
CA SER A 622 9.64 0.48 -27.61
C SER A 622 8.70 1.69 -27.75
N ALA A 623 8.58 2.56 -26.75
CA ALA A 623 7.74 3.77 -26.89
C ALA A 623 8.26 4.73 -27.96
N LEU A 624 9.59 4.89 -28.09
CA LEU A 624 10.22 5.69 -29.13
C LEU A 624 9.98 5.10 -30.53
N GLU A 625 10.12 3.78 -30.67
CA GLU A 625 9.79 3.07 -31.92
C GLU A 625 8.32 3.29 -32.30
N THR A 626 7.40 3.07 -31.37
CA THR A 626 5.96 3.27 -31.60
C THR A 626 5.64 4.72 -31.96
N LEU A 627 6.24 5.69 -31.27
CA LEU A 627 6.05 7.12 -31.57
C LEU A 627 6.52 7.46 -33.00
N ALA A 628 7.67 6.92 -33.40
CA ALA A 628 8.21 7.11 -34.74
C ALA A 628 7.31 6.49 -35.81
N LEU A 629 6.86 5.24 -35.63
CA LEU A 629 5.94 4.56 -36.54
C LEU A 629 4.60 5.32 -36.65
N LEU A 630 4.04 5.77 -35.53
CA LEU A 630 2.81 6.57 -35.53
C LEU A 630 2.99 7.92 -36.21
N SER A 631 4.14 8.58 -36.03
CA SER A 631 4.45 9.86 -36.68
C SER A 631 4.58 9.72 -38.20
N VAL A 632 5.19 8.64 -38.68
CA VAL A 632 5.23 8.32 -40.12
C VAL A 632 3.82 8.08 -40.67
N ASN A 633 2.98 7.34 -39.94
CA ASN A 633 1.60 7.13 -40.35
C ASN A 633 0.77 8.42 -40.33
N ARG A 634 1.03 9.32 -39.37
CA ARG A 634 0.42 10.66 -39.32
C ARG A 634 0.74 11.46 -40.57
N TRP A 635 2.02 11.50 -40.94
CA TRP A 635 2.48 12.20 -42.15
C TRP A 635 1.82 11.63 -43.41
N LYS A 636 1.73 10.31 -43.55
CA LYS A 636 1.05 9.65 -44.68
C LYS A 636 -0.44 10.05 -44.75
N LEU A 637 -1.09 10.21 -43.61
CA LEU A 637 -2.51 10.55 -43.52
C LEU A 637 -2.80 12.03 -43.82
N ASP A 638 -1.96 12.94 -43.34
CA ASP A 638 -2.15 14.40 -43.45
C ASP A 638 -1.61 14.97 -44.78
N LYS A 639 -1.81 14.24 -45.88
CA LYS A 639 -1.40 14.64 -47.23
C LYS A 639 0.09 15.03 -47.34
N LYS A 640 0.94 14.42 -46.49
CA LYS A 640 2.39 14.63 -46.46
C LYS A 640 2.83 16.04 -46.06
N ASP A 641 2.13 16.63 -45.09
CA ASP A 641 2.47 17.93 -44.47
C ASP A 641 3.93 18.02 -43.98
N ASP A 642 4.51 19.22 -44.06
CA ASP A 642 5.93 19.47 -43.81
C ASP A 642 6.26 19.44 -42.31
N ALA A 643 5.35 19.96 -41.46
CA ALA A 643 5.53 19.89 -40.00
C ALA A 643 5.41 18.43 -39.53
N ALA A 644 4.47 17.66 -40.08
CA ALA A 644 4.32 16.24 -39.79
C ALA A 644 5.56 15.42 -40.24
N ALA A 645 6.18 15.76 -41.37
CA ALA A 645 7.40 15.11 -41.82
C ALA A 645 8.60 15.39 -40.89
N THR A 646 8.73 16.64 -40.43
CA THR A 646 9.80 17.03 -39.49
C THR A 646 9.63 16.30 -38.16
N ALA A 647 8.41 16.27 -37.61
CA ALA A 647 8.12 15.52 -36.39
C ALA A 647 8.41 14.02 -36.52
N ALA A 648 8.12 13.42 -37.70
CA ALA A 648 8.46 12.03 -37.97
C ALA A 648 9.98 11.81 -38.05
N LEU A 649 10.72 12.71 -38.70
CA LEU A 649 12.19 12.65 -38.75
C LEU A 649 12.81 12.73 -37.35
N ASP A 650 12.33 13.62 -36.49
CA ASP A 650 12.82 13.75 -35.12
C ASP A 650 12.51 12.50 -34.30
N ALA A 651 11.27 11.99 -34.34
CA ALA A 651 10.90 10.77 -33.62
C ALA A 651 11.72 9.55 -34.06
N ILE A 652 11.98 9.41 -35.37
CA ILE A 652 12.80 8.31 -35.89
C ILE A 652 14.27 8.47 -35.49
N GLN A 653 14.79 9.69 -35.50
CA GLN A 653 16.15 9.98 -35.04
C GLN A 653 16.34 9.51 -33.59
N ASP A 654 15.40 9.84 -32.72
CA ASP A 654 15.43 9.42 -31.32
C ASP A 654 15.37 7.89 -31.20
N ALA A 655 14.46 7.22 -31.94
CA ALA A 655 14.32 5.77 -31.93
C ALA A 655 15.58 5.02 -32.43
N ILE A 656 16.18 5.46 -33.54
CA ILE A 656 17.37 4.81 -34.15
C ILE A 656 18.58 4.87 -33.21
N THR A 657 18.70 5.89 -32.37
CA THR A 657 19.84 5.97 -31.42
C THR A 657 19.83 4.83 -30.40
N LEU A 658 18.65 4.29 -30.06
CA LEU A 658 18.49 3.19 -29.11
C LEU A 658 18.35 1.83 -29.78
N GLN A 659 17.55 1.73 -30.84
CA GLN A 659 17.25 0.48 -31.56
C GLN A 659 17.32 0.68 -33.07
N PRO A 660 18.54 0.74 -33.65
CA PRO A 660 18.72 0.99 -35.08
C PRO A 660 18.02 -0.07 -35.94
N ASP A 661 18.16 -1.36 -35.62
CA ASP A 661 17.74 -2.43 -36.52
C ASP A 661 16.22 -2.63 -36.59
N ALA A 662 15.48 -2.28 -35.53
CA ALA A 662 14.03 -2.48 -35.46
C ALA A 662 13.29 -1.54 -36.41
N ILE A 663 13.73 -0.27 -36.47
CA ILE A 663 13.04 0.78 -37.23
C ILE A 663 13.72 1.14 -38.55
N PHE A 664 14.93 0.66 -38.82
CA PHE A 664 15.72 1.06 -39.98
C PHE A 664 14.98 0.90 -41.31
N GLN A 665 14.27 -0.21 -41.52
CA GLN A 665 13.53 -0.42 -42.77
C GLN A 665 12.36 0.57 -42.89
N ALA A 666 11.57 0.75 -41.84
CA ALA A 666 10.47 1.71 -41.82
C ALA A 666 10.96 3.14 -42.05
N TYR A 667 12.16 3.45 -41.55
CA TYR A 667 12.85 4.71 -41.83
C TYR A 667 13.24 4.87 -43.29
N MET A 668 13.89 3.86 -43.88
CA MET A 668 14.25 3.88 -45.30
C MET A 668 13.02 4.04 -46.19
N ASP A 669 11.95 3.30 -45.91
CA ASP A 669 10.68 3.41 -46.65
C ASP A 669 10.07 4.82 -46.53
N PHE A 670 10.18 5.43 -45.34
CA PHE A 670 9.75 6.81 -45.12
C PHE A 670 10.60 7.81 -45.90
N LEU A 671 11.92 7.69 -45.85
CA LEU A 671 12.85 8.55 -46.59
C LEU A 671 12.65 8.47 -48.11
N GLU A 672 12.53 7.26 -48.65
CA GLU A 672 12.26 7.02 -50.06
C GLU A 672 10.93 7.67 -50.47
N CYS A 673 9.88 7.45 -49.68
CA CYS A 673 8.56 8.07 -49.93
C CYS A 673 8.58 9.60 -49.80
N LEU A 674 9.39 10.13 -48.88
CA LEU A 674 9.56 11.57 -48.66
C LEU A 674 10.29 12.23 -49.85
N ALA A 675 11.34 11.58 -50.37
CA ALA A 675 12.11 12.05 -51.54
C ALA A 675 11.33 12.01 -52.86
N GLU A 676 10.34 11.13 -52.97
CA GLU A 676 9.42 11.05 -54.12
C GLU A 676 8.34 12.13 -54.12
N THR A 677 8.07 12.76 -52.98
CA THR A 677 7.07 13.82 -52.90
C THR A 677 7.51 15.03 -53.72
N ARG A 678 6.91 15.23 -54.90
CA ARG A 678 7.25 16.17 -55.99
C ARG A 678 7.37 17.68 -55.63
N LYS A 679 7.34 18.05 -54.35
CA LYS A 679 7.44 19.44 -53.85
C LYS A 679 8.57 19.65 -52.84
N SER A 680 9.55 18.75 -52.72
CA SER A 680 10.69 19.01 -51.83
C SER A 680 11.53 20.17 -52.37
N SER A 681 11.39 21.34 -51.75
CA SER A 681 12.33 22.46 -51.92
C SER A 681 13.76 21.96 -51.73
N PRO A 682 14.77 22.49 -52.46
CA PRO A 682 16.18 22.18 -52.24
C PRO A 682 16.61 22.29 -50.77
N VAL A 683 16.00 23.20 -50.02
CA VAL A 683 16.21 23.37 -48.56
C VAL A 683 15.84 22.11 -47.79
N ARG A 684 14.68 21.50 -48.10
CA ARG A 684 14.20 20.29 -47.43
C ARG A 684 15.00 19.06 -47.82
N SER A 685 15.38 18.95 -49.09
CA SER A 685 16.26 17.88 -49.53
C SER A 685 17.60 17.95 -48.80
N ASN A 686 18.18 19.15 -48.65
CA ASN A 686 19.39 19.38 -47.85
C ASN A 686 19.21 19.00 -46.38
N GLU A 687 18.06 19.30 -45.75
CA GLU A 687 17.75 18.90 -44.37
C GLU A 687 17.68 17.36 -44.23
N VAL A 688 16.98 16.69 -45.15
CA VAL A 688 16.90 15.22 -45.17
C VAL A 688 18.30 14.62 -45.33
N ILE A 689 19.12 15.15 -46.24
CA ILE A 689 20.51 14.70 -46.43
C ILE A 689 21.34 14.91 -45.15
N ALA A 690 21.21 16.05 -44.47
CA ALA A 690 21.90 16.31 -43.21
C ALA A 690 21.50 15.30 -42.12
N ARG A 691 20.21 14.93 -42.04
CA ARG A 691 19.73 13.89 -41.11
C ARG A 691 20.26 12.50 -41.47
N VAL A 692 20.31 12.16 -42.76
CA VAL A 692 20.93 10.91 -43.25
C VAL A 692 22.39 10.82 -42.83
N ILE A 693 23.16 11.91 -42.96
CA ILE A 693 24.57 11.98 -42.50
C ILE A 693 24.66 11.79 -40.98
N SER A 694 23.81 12.48 -40.22
CA SER A 694 23.76 12.34 -38.76
C SER A 694 23.51 10.89 -38.33
N LEU A 695 22.59 10.19 -39.00
CA LEU A 695 22.25 8.81 -38.71
C LEU A 695 23.32 7.80 -39.12
N ALA A 696 23.97 8.02 -40.26
CA ALA A 696 25.08 7.17 -40.69
C ALA A 696 26.27 7.22 -39.70
N ARG A 697 26.36 8.27 -38.88
CA ARG A 697 27.36 8.41 -37.81
C ARG A 697 26.98 7.68 -36.50
N VAL A 698 25.77 7.13 -36.38
CA VAL A 698 25.36 6.38 -35.18
C VAL A 698 26.28 5.16 -35.00
N PRO A 699 27.02 5.03 -33.88
CA PRO A 699 28.02 3.97 -33.73
C PRO A 699 27.44 2.56 -33.84
N LYS A 700 26.24 2.36 -33.28
CA LYS A 700 25.54 1.06 -33.20
C LYS A 700 24.92 0.59 -34.52
N LEU A 701 24.86 1.44 -35.55
CA LEU A 701 24.25 1.09 -36.83
C LEU A 701 25.19 0.17 -37.64
N GLU A 702 24.64 -0.93 -38.18
CA GLU A 702 25.39 -1.90 -38.99
C GLU A 702 26.04 -1.25 -40.23
N SER A 703 27.17 -1.80 -40.69
CA SER A 703 27.89 -1.30 -41.87
C SER A 703 27.02 -1.30 -43.14
N ALA A 704 26.21 -2.35 -43.35
CA ALA A 704 25.31 -2.43 -44.49
C ALA A 704 24.22 -1.34 -44.44
N ALA A 705 23.69 -1.04 -43.25
CA ALA A 705 22.71 0.02 -43.05
C ALA A 705 23.34 1.41 -43.26
N LYS A 706 24.57 1.63 -42.78
CA LYS A 706 25.35 2.85 -43.04
C LYS A 706 25.60 3.06 -44.53
N GLU A 707 25.99 2.01 -45.26
CA GLU A 707 26.21 2.10 -46.70
C GLU A 707 24.92 2.37 -47.47
N ARG A 708 23.79 1.77 -47.06
CA ARG A 708 22.48 2.07 -47.65
C ARG A 708 22.07 3.53 -47.44
N LEU A 709 22.27 4.07 -46.25
CA LEU A 709 22.03 5.50 -45.97
C LEU A 709 22.93 6.40 -46.81
N ARG A 710 24.21 6.06 -46.92
CA ARG A 710 25.17 6.80 -47.73
C ARG A 710 24.77 6.81 -49.20
N ALA A 711 24.44 5.65 -49.77
CA ALA A 711 24.00 5.52 -51.15
C ALA A 711 22.71 6.33 -51.42
N PHE A 712 21.75 6.27 -50.50
CA PHE A 712 20.54 7.08 -50.56
C PHE A 712 20.83 8.59 -50.52
N GLY A 713 21.68 9.02 -49.57
CA GLY A 713 22.09 10.42 -49.43
C GLY A 713 22.79 10.95 -50.68
N LEU A 714 23.70 10.17 -51.28
CA LEU A 714 24.40 10.54 -52.51
C LEU A 714 23.42 10.69 -53.68
N ALA A 715 22.50 9.75 -53.85
CA ALA A 715 21.47 9.82 -54.88
C ALA A 715 20.57 11.07 -54.73
N MET A 716 20.21 11.42 -53.49
CA MET A 716 19.46 12.64 -53.19
C MET A 716 20.26 13.91 -53.52
N VAL A 717 21.53 13.99 -53.11
CA VAL A 717 22.40 15.14 -53.41
C VAL A 717 22.54 15.33 -54.91
N GLU A 718 22.74 14.25 -55.68
CA GLU A 718 22.86 14.32 -57.13
C GLU A 718 21.58 14.82 -57.79
N LYS A 719 20.42 14.37 -57.31
CA LYS A 719 19.12 14.89 -57.74
C LYS A 719 18.98 16.39 -57.46
N VAL A 720 19.32 16.85 -56.24
CA VAL A 720 19.26 18.28 -55.88
C VAL A 720 20.18 19.13 -56.75
N LEU A 721 21.41 18.67 -57.00
CA LEU A 721 22.36 19.36 -57.86
C LEU A 721 21.86 19.43 -59.31
N GLN A 722 21.26 18.34 -59.82
CA GLN A 722 20.68 18.32 -61.17
C GLN A 722 19.46 19.24 -61.29
N ASP A 723 18.52 19.17 -60.34
CA ASP A 723 17.35 20.05 -60.30
C ASP A 723 17.77 21.53 -60.19
N THR A 724 18.79 21.82 -59.39
CA THR A 724 19.37 23.18 -59.28
C THR A 724 20.05 23.60 -60.58
N LYS A 725 20.76 22.71 -61.27
CA LYS A 725 21.42 23.00 -62.54
C LYS A 725 20.40 23.33 -63.64
N ASP A 726 19.26 22.66 -63.64
CA ASP A 726 18.19 22.91 -64.61
C ASP A 726 17.46 24.24 -64.30
N LEU A 727 17.31 24.61 -63.02
CA LEU A 727 16.80 25.92 -62.59
C LEU A 727 17.78 27.08 -62.84
N THR A 728 19.07 26.88 -62.58
CA THR A 728 20.12 27.91 -62.78
C THR A 728 20.35 28.23 -64.26
N LYS A 729 20.19 27.24 -65.16
CA LYS A 729 20.13 27.48 -66.62
C LYS A 729 18.91 28.32 -67.04
N ALA A 730 17.82 28.28 -66.30
CA ALA A 730 16.61 29.05 -66.57
C ALA A 730 16.63 30.46 -65.96
N GLU A 731 17.31 30.66 -64.82
CA GLU A 731 17.23 31.88 -64.00
C GLU A 731 18.56 32.58 -63.68
N ASN A 732 19.71 32.12 -64.19
CA ASN A 732 21.04 32.73 -63.96
C ASN A 732 21.45 32.81 -62.46
N LYS A 733 21.07 31.81 -61.65
CA LYS A 733 21.41 31.70 -60.22
C LYS A 733 22.70 30.90 -60.00
N GLU A 734 23.38 31.11 -58.87
CA GLU A 734 24.59 30.39 -58.47
C GLU A 734 24.30 28.91 -58.06
N PRO A 735 25.28 28.00 -58.22
CA PRO A 735 25.15 26.60 -57.81
C PRO A 735 24.96 26.44 -56.29
N ASN A 736 24.22 25.42 -55.87
CA ASN A 736 23.92 25.13 -54.46
C ASN A 736 25.18 24.62 -53.72
N GLU A 737 25.98 25.54 -53.17
CA GLU A 737 27.21 25.26 -52.42
C GLU A 737 26.98 24.30 -51.25
N HIS A 738 25.84 24.43 -50.56
CA HIS A 738 25.49 23.59 -49.42
C HIS A 738 25.31 22.11 -49.81
N ALA A 739 24.66 21.83 -50.95
CA ALA A 739 24.53 20.46 -51.47
C ALA A 739 25.91 19.85 -51.81
N THR A 740 26.86 20.67 -52.26
CA THR A 740 28.24 20.23 -52.55
C THR A 740 29.00 19.86 -51.27
N GLN A 741 28.84 20.66 -50.20
CA GLN A 741 29.40 20.34 -48.88
C GLN A 741 28.82 19.05 -48.31
N LEU A 742 27.50 18.84 -48.44
CA LEU A 742 26.85 17.59 -48.02
C LEU A 742 27.35 16.38 -48.82
N LYS A 743 27.62 16.53 -50.13
CA LYS A 743 28.25 15.47 -50.95
C LYS A 743 29.60 15.05 -50.37
N GLN A 744 30.43 16.02 -50.01
CA GLN A 744 31.74 15.73 -49.42
C GLN A 744 31.60 14.99 -48.09
N GLN A 745 30.71 15.46 -47.20
CA GLN A 745 30.48 14.80 -45.92
C GLN A 745 29.98 13.35 -46.07
N LEU A 746 29.16 13.05 -47.07
CA LEU A 746 28.71 11.67 -47.37
C LEU A 746 29.86 10.80 -47.92
N ASN A 747 30.76 11.38 -48.71
CA ASN A 747 31.94 10.68 -49.18
C ASN A 747 32.88 10.32 -48.03
N ASP A 748 33.04 11.22 -47.06
CA ASP A 748 33.89 11.04 -45.86
C ASP A 748 33.34 9.99 -44.86
N LEU A 749 32.15 9.42 -45.09
CA LEU A 749 31.57 8.35 -44.27
C LEU A 749 32.04 6.93 -44.66
N SER A 750 32.75 6.76 -45.79
CA SER A 750 33.50 5.51 -46.09
C SER A 750 34.85 5.48 -45.40
#